data_AF-A0A344J3V9-F1
#
_entry.id   AF-A0A344J3V9-F1
#
_cell.length_a   1.000
_cell.length_b   1.000
_cell.length_c   1.000
_cell.angle_alpha   90.00
_cell.angle_beta   90.00
_cell.angle_gamma   90.00
#
_symmetry.space_group_name_H-M   'P 1'
#
loop_
_entity.id
_entity.type
_entity.pdbx_description
1 polymer ?
#
loop_
_entity_poly.entity_id
_entity_poly.type
_entity_poly.pdbx_seq_one_letter_code
_entity_poly.pdbx_strand_id
1 'polypeptide(L)'
;MKTFARFATVPIGTGLVAGNGGLLLASNVAGLSTPRTARGDIGRSSGVVGFEVALWGDAALVAMVGLVQPGASLDTFIGADAAGIGWRLDTGQVFAGGAVVASGLPVIGKQEIVGLQVDFTAGKVRFYRGSNMVHERDLPAGGVTWYPAVALAAVEPGTLVAAISAGQWPAATPAGTWAPAPAAAAPVRLADMHWLSAPGDVLPNARYEGLIADGGFDTFSALHFWPWGDAPIAVSMATLRVMDPEGRVDGLLTGSADGLPVKVSAAPRAGSLADAQGVGRYVLAGAEVEDDMRRTLTLADAHDDLGELLNPAVFLPNIPQLAWQPQPLVIGAVANIPALPANGDATALFLADAPVHGISVVRDRGDAMEAGTWVQSADKHQLLMASPSIGPVTADGSSLGLTSGEPTPATLQQFLGECFRRIGKSAWASGDAAAIDAATGYAGIGYSSRDAVDAWTAVTAALASYGAWLWRDGDGVLRIARVVAPEAVADADIVLELEESQLLRDVVRVNDGAPALSRRMGYRPNAYIHGPADLVTDLEDVPPAMRERLMSPHWGQVYSDRAISPIYRHADTAPARTSLFWREQDAYAELDRVLGIYAVARASYRWEIRDLKINLTPGDAVRAKYSRYMALASGRKLLVRGVQRNEITGATVLTLWG
;
A
#
# COMPACT_ATOMS: atom_id res chain seq x y z
N MET A 1 6.48 11.01 0.04
CA MET A 1 5.77 11.03 -1.26
C MET A 1 6.81 10.92 -2.36
N LYS A 2 6.71 9.92 -3.25
CA LYS A 2 7.69 9.70 -4.34
C LYS A 2 7.60 10.83 -5.38
N THR A 3 8.75 11.33 -5.82
CA THR A 3 8.84 12.35 -6.88
C THR A 3 9.04 11.68 -8.22
N PHE A 4 8.30 12.11 -9.24
CA PHE A 4 8.34 11.57 -10.60
C PHE A 4 8.43 12.71 -11.62
N ALA A 5 8.96 12.43 -12.81
CA ALA A 5 9.04 13.41 -13.89
C ALA A 5 7.66 13.91 -14.32
N ARG A 6 7.59 15.22 -14.59
CA ARG A 6 6.41 15.93 -15.09
C ARG A 6 6.84 16.89 -16.19
N PHE A 7 5.92 17.37 -17.02
CA PHE A 7 6.23 18.43 -17.97
C PHE A 7 6.70 19.68 -17.24
N ALA A 8 7.87 20.19 -17.62
CA ALA A 8 8.37 21.45 -17.12
C ALA A 8 7.50 22.60 -17.64
N THR A 9 7.22 23.58 -16.78
CA THR A 9 6.55 24.83 -17.19
C THR A 9 7.50 25.75 -17.96
N VAL A 10 8.79 25.69 -17.65
CA VAL A 10 9.88 26.37 -18.37
C VAL A 10 11.15 25.51 -18.29
N PRO A 11 11.91 25.29 -19.38
CA PRO A 11 11.58 25.66 -20.77
C PRO A 11 10.56 24.70 -21.40
N ILE A 12 9.68 25.24 -22.26
CA ILE A 12 8.65 24.51 -23.00
C ILE A 12 8.54 25.11 -24.40
N GLY A 13 8.19 24.31 -25.41
CA GLY A 13 8.00 24.78 -26.78
C GLY A 13 6.92 25.87 -26.89
N THR A 14 7.16 26.87 -27.74
CA THR A 14 6.27 28.02 -27.91
C THR A 14 4.88 27.58 -28.35
N GLY A 15 3.85 28.07 -27.67
CA GLY A 15 2.46 27.72 -27.97
C GLY A 15 1.95 26.46 -27.26
N LEU A 16 2.76 25.87 -26.38
CA LEU A 16 2.33 24.82 -25.46
C LEU A 16 2.14 25.35 -24.05
N VAL A 17 1.34 24.62 -23.26
CA VAL A 17 1.16 24.86 -21.84
C VAL A 17 1.14 23.53 -21.08
N ALA A 18 1.87 23.48 -19.97
CA ALA A 18 1.79 22.40 -19.00
C ALA A 18 0.70 22.70 -17.96
N GLY A 19 -0.26 21.80 -17.81
CA GLY A 19 -1.38 21.92 -16.87
C GLY A 19 -1.30 20.91 -15.72
N ASN A 20 -2.15 21.07 -14.69
CA ASN A 20 -2.31 20.15 -13.57
C ASN A 20 -0.98 19.76 -12.90
N GLY A 21 -0.17 20.76 -12.52
CA GLY A 21 1.12 20.54 -11.88
C GLY A 21 2.16 19.85 -12.78
N GLY A 22 1.99 19.92 -14.10
CA GLY A 22 2.89 19.34 -15.10
C GLY A 22 2.45 17.96 -15.62
N LEU A 23 1.28 17.46 -15.24
CA LEU A 23 0.80 16.14 -15.70
C LEU A 23 0.14 16.20 -17.09
N LEU A 24 -0.35 17.37 -17.51
CA LEU A 24 -0.95 17.56 -18.82
C LEU A 24 -0.13 18.48 -19.71
N LEU A 25 -0.24 18.23 -21.01
CA LEU A 25 0.27 19.08 -22.07
C LEU A 25 -0.83 19.37 -23.09
N ALA A 26 -0.99 20.63 -23.47
CA ALA A 26 -1.88 21.06 -24.54
C ALA A 26 -1.32 22.27 -25.29
N SER A 27 -1.88 22.59 -26.45
CA SER A 27 -1.62 23.87 -27.12
C SER A 27 -2.43 25.00 -26.46
N ASN A 28 -1.85 26.20 -26.35
CA ASN A 28 -2.54 27.41 -25.88
C ASN A 28 -2.68 28.49 -26.96
N VAL A 29 -2.24 28.21 -28.19
CA VAL A 29 -2.34 29.11 -29.34
C VAL A 29 -3.05 28.44 -30.51
N ALA A 30 -3.69 29.25 -31.35
CA ALA A 30 -4.28 28.79 -32.59
C ALA A 30 -3.21 28.61 -33.69
N GLY A 31 -3.48 27.73 -34.66
CA GLY A 31 -2.67 27.56 -35.85
C GLY A 31 -1.36 26.79 -35.63
N LEU A 32 -1.23 26.02 -34.54
CA LEU A 32 -0.01 25.24 -34.28
C LEU A 32 0.04 24.01 -35.19
N SER A 33 0.59 24.17 -36.39
CA SER A 33 0.69 23.13 -37.43
C SER A 33 1.96 22.28 -37.34
N THR A 34 3.03 22.81 -36.76
CA THR A 34 4.27 22.09 -36.52
C THR A 34 4.33 21.62 -35.07
N PRO A 35 4.61 20.33 -34.80
CA PRO A 35 4.75 19.85 -33.43
C PRO A 35 5.80 20.64 -32.66
N ARG A 36 5.46 21.00 -31.43
CA ARG A 36 6.34 21.66 -30.46
C ARG A 36 6.56 20.73 -29.30
N THR A 37 7.75 20.75 -28.73
CA THR A 37 8.16 19.78 -27.70
C THR A 37 8.03 20.38 -26.30
N ALA A 38 7.41 19.62 -25.39
CA ALA A 38 7.55 19.81 -23.96
C ALA A 38 8.47 18.73 -23.39
N ARG A 39 9.38 19.16 -22.51
CA ARG A 39 10.35 18.31 -21.84
C ARG A 39 9.93 18.06 -20.39
N GLY A 40 10.32 16.91 -19.86
CA GLY A 40 10.26 16.63 -18.43
C GLY A 40 11.14 17.56 -17.58
N ASP A 41 10.83 17.66 -16.30
CA ASP A 41 11.59 18.40 -15.29
C ASP A 41 12.76 17.61 -14.69
N ILE A 42 12.70 16.27 -14.72
CA ILE A 42 13.72 15.37 -14.17
C ILE A 42 14.53 14.69 -15.27
N GLY A 43 15.83 14.95 -15.27
CA GLY A 43 16.79 14.31 -16.17
C GLY A 43 17.40 13.04 -15.60
N ARG A 44 17.75 12.09 -16.48
CA ARG A 44 18.43 10.83 -16.12
C ARG A 44 19.61 10.54 -17.04
N SER A 45 20.64 9.93 -16.49
CA SER A 45 21.85 9.50 -17.22
C SER A 45 22.30 8.08 -16.86
N SER A 46 21.56 7.38 -16.00
CA SER A 46 21.88 6.04 -15.51
C SER A 46 20.64 5.25 -15.11
N GLY A 47 20.79 3.92 -15.04
CA GLY A 47 19.75 2.96 -14.67
C GLY A 47 18.83 2.57 -15.82
N VAL A 48 17.73 1.89 -15.49
CA VAL A 48 16.62 1.61 -16.41
C VAL A 48 15.43 2.43 -15.95
N VAL A 49 14.94 3.32 -16.80
CA VAL A 49 13.84 4.24 -16.50
C VAL A 49 12.87 4.30 -17.67
N GLY A 50 11.65 4.74 -17.44
CA GLY A 50 10.70 4.94 -18.52
C GLY A 50 9.47 5.70 -18.09
N PHE A 51 8.64 6.01 -19.08
CA PHE A 51 7.42 6.77 -18.90
C PHE A 51 6.39 6.37 -19.95
N GLU A 52 5.15 6.75 -19.71
CA GLU A 52 3.99 6.47 -20.55
C GLU A 52 3.27 7.76 -20.90
N VAL A 53 2.59 7.74 -22.03
CA VAL A 53 1.82 8.88 -22.52
C VAL A 53 0.47 8.39 -23.05
N ALA A 54 -0.59 9.11 -22.67
CA ALA A 54 -1.93 8.94 -23.21
C ALA A 54 -2.36 10.24 -23.89
N LEU A 55 -3.00 10.17 -25.05
CA LEU A 55 -3.45 11.35 -25.80
C LEU A 55 -4.95 11.28 -26.13
N TRP A 56 -5.66 12.40 -26.03
CA TRP A 56 -7.08 12.51 -26.37
C TRP A 56 -7.44 13.93 -26.83
N GLY A 57 -8.70 14.13 -27.23
CA GLY A 57 -9.23 15.40 -27.71
C GLY A 57 -9.86 15.26 -29.10
N ASP A 58 -10.31 16.37 -29.67
CA ASP A 58 -11.05 16.41 -30.93
C ASP A 58 -10.14 16.54 -32.16
N ALA A 59 -9.00 17.23 -32.04
CA ALA A 59 -8.07 17.44 -33.16
C ALA A 59 -7.39 16.15 -33.64
N ALA A 60 -6.86 16.15 -34.88
CA ALA A 60 -6.08 15.03 -35.40
C ALA A 60 -4.87 14.73 -34.49
N LEU A 61 -4.50 13.45 -34.37
CA LEU A 61 -3.38 13.02 -33.52
C LEU A 61 -2.03 13.37 -34.14
N VAL A 62 -1.64 14.64 -34.14
CA VAL A 62 -0.30 15.05 -34.61
C VAL A 62 0.62 15.17 -33.41
N ALA A 63 1.21 14.04 -33.00
CA ALA A 63 2.02 13.96 -31.79
C ALA A 63 3.22 13.01 -31.90
N MET A 64 4.23 13.27 -31.07
CA MET A 64 5.39 12.43 -30.89
C MET A 64 5.70 12.21 -29.41
N VAL A 65 6.21 11.03 -29.09
CA VAL A 65 6.72 10.67 -27.76
C VAL A 65 8.18 10.29 -27.88
N GLY A 66 9.02 10.77 -26.97
CA GLY A 66 10.45 10.58 -27.14
C GLY A 66 11.31 11.08 -26.00
N LEU A 67 12.59 11.26 -26.30
CA LEU A 67 13.60 11.74 -25.38
C LEU A 67 14.28 12.97 -25.97
N VAL A 68 14.66 13.90 -25.09
CA VAL A 68 15.49 15.05 -25.46
C VAL A 68 16.60 15.30 -24.46
N GLN A 69 17.70 15.88 -24.92
CA GLN A 69 18.81 16.35 -24.09
C GLN A 69 18.54 17.80 -23.61
N PRO A 70 19.29 18.31 -22.60
CA PRO A 70 19.12 19.67 -22.09
C PRO A 70 19.07 20.79 -23.13
N GLY A 71 19.86 20.65 -24.21
CA GLY A 71 20.02 21.67 -25.26
C GLY A 71 19.19 21.44 -26.53
N ALA A 72 18.27 20.47 -26.55
CA ALA A 72 17.42 20.23 -27.72
C ALA A 72 16.49 21.43 -27.98
N SER A 73 16.21 21.72 -29.26
CA SER A 73 15.22 22.75 -29.60
C SER A 73 13.80 22.30 -29.24
N LEU A 74 13.09 23.11 -28.45
CA LEU A 74 11.70 22.83 -28.06
C LEU A 74 10.69 23.40 -29.06
N ASP A 75 11.12 24.32 -29.94
CA ASP A 75 10.30 24.91 -31.00
C ASP A 75 10.27 24.06 -32.27
N THR A 76 10.36 22.74 -32.12
CA THR A 76 10.27 21.76 -33.20
C THR A 76 9.86 20.40 -32.63
N PHE A 77 9.75 19.40 -33.51
CA PHE A 77 9.37 18.04 -33.18
C PHE A 77 10.55 17.24 -32.61
N ILE A 78 10.27 16.19 -31.84
CA ILE A 78 11.31 15.39 -31.17
C ILE A 78 12.13 14.62 -32.23
N GLY A 79 13.46 14.77 -32.18
CA GLY A 79 14.37 14.15 -33.14
C GLY A 79 14.62 14.95 -34.40
N ALA A 80 14.18 16.21 -34.46
CA ALA A 80 14.54 17.16 -35.51
C ALA A 80 16.05 17.51 -35.52
N ASP A 81 16.72 17.35 -34.38
CA ASP A 81 18.16 17.53 -34.20
C ASP A 81 18.80 16.26 -33.61
N ALA A 82 20.13 16.28 -33.43
CA ALA A 82 20.86 15.16 -32.84
C ALA A 82 20.62 14.99 -31.32
N ALA A 83 19.95 15.96 -30.69
CA ALA A 83 19.68 16.00 -29.26
C ALA A 83 18.31 15.39 -28.90
N GLY A 84 17.60 14.79 -29.86
CA GLY A 84 16.31 14.15 -29.66
C GLY A 84 16.14 12.81 -30.37
N ILE A 85 15.28 11.96 -29.81
CA ILE A 85 14.81 10.71 -30.43
C ILE A 85 13.29 10.64 -30.23
N GLY A 86 12.51 10.67 -31.30
CA GLY A 86 11.05 10.78 -31.23
C GLY A 86 10.33 9.73 -32.06
N TRP A 87 9.31 9.08 -31.48
CA TRP A 87 8.36 8.24 -32.20
C TRP A 87 7.11 9.05 -32.54
N ARG A 88 6.83 9.18 -33.83
CA ARG A 88 5.65 9.83 -34.39
C ARG A 88 4.47 8.87 -34.44
N LEU A 89 3.41 9.22 -33.72
CA LEU A 89 2.30 8.31 -33.41
C LEU A 89 1.31 8.14 -34.56
N ASP A 90 1.08 9.18 -35.37
CA ASP A 90 0.18 9.16 -36.54
C ASP A 90 0.77 8.41 -37.74
N THR A 91 2.09 8.37 -37.87
CA THR A 91 2.76 7.80 -39.05
C THR A 91 3.57 6.54 -38.77
N GLY A 92 3.79 6.18 -37.50
CA GLY A 92 4.59 5.00 -37.15
C GLY A 92 6.07 5.16 -37.53
N GLN A 93 6.60 6.38 -37.45
CA GLN A 93 7.99 6.70 -37.81
C GLN A 93 8.80 7.10 -36.59
N VAL A 94 10.08 6.69 -36.54
CA VAL A 94 11.03 7.15 -35.52
C VAL A 94 11.99 8.15 -36.16
N PHE A 95 12.17 9.30 -35.52
CA PHE A 95 13.06 10.38 -35.92
C PHE A 95 14.25 10.48 -34.96
N ALA A 96 15.43 10.72 -35.51
CA ALA A 96 16.62 11.15 -34.76
C ALA A 96 17.58 11.86 -35.71
N GLY A 97 18.22 12.95 -35.26
CA GLY A 97 19.18 13.69 -36.08
C GLY A 97 18.56 14.34 -37.32
N GLY A 98 17.27 14.67 -37.29
CA GLY A 98 16.54 15.28 -38.40
C GLY A 98 16.08 14.30 -39.49
N ALA A 99 16.33 12.99 -39.33
CA ALA A 99 15.98 11.97 -40.31
C ALA A 99 15.04 10.90 -39.73
N VAL A 100 14.24 10.29 -40.61
CA VAL A 100 13.50 9.06 -40.29
C VAL A 100 14.50 7.91 -40.22
N VAL A 101 14.67 7.34 -39.03
CA VAL A 101 15.61 6.23 -38.78
C VAL A 101 14.91 4.87 -38.70
N ALA A 102 13.59 4.86 -38.50
CA ALA A 102 12.75 3.67 -38.60
C ALA A 102 11.34 4.05 -39.07
N SER A 103 10.68 3.13 -39.76
CA SER A 103 9.30 3.31 -40.27
C SER A 103 8.54 1.99 -40.22
N GLY A 104 7.22 2.04 -40.38
CA GLY A 104 6.37 0.84 -40.33
C GLY A 104 6.04 0.36 -38.92
N LEU A 105 6.29 1.18 -37.89
CA LEU A 105 5.77 0.92 -36.55
C LEU A 105 4.24 1.07 -36.57
N PRO A 106 3.51 0.44 -35.63
CA PRO A 106 2.07 0.62 -35.53
C PRO A 106 1.69 2.09 -35.35
N VAL A 107 0.67 2.53 -36.11
CA VAL A 107 0.00 3.80 -35.86
C VAL A 107 -0.84 3.68 -34.60
N ILE A 108 -0.82 4.72 -33.78
CA ILE A 108 -1.46 4.74 -32.45
C ILE A 108 -2.74 5.56 -32.52
N GLY A 109 -3.82 5.04 -31.93
CA GLY A 109 -5.08 5.75 -31.77
C GLY A 109 -5.07 6.69 -30.56
N LYS A 110 -6.02 7.64 -30.53
CA LYS A 110 -6.33 8.37 -29.28
C LYS A 110 -6.76 7.37 -28.20
N GLN A 111 -6.51 7.72 -26.94
CA GLN A 111 -6.78 6.92 -25.73
C GLN A 111 -5.94 5.64 -25.59
N GLU A 112 -5.11 5.29 -26.57
CA GLU A 112 -4.10 4.25 -26.39
C GLU A 112 -2.92 4.79 -25.58
N ILE A 113 -2.42 3.96 -24.65
CA ILE A 113 -1.24 4.26 -23.84
C ILE A 113 0.00 3.72 -24.55
N VAL A 114 0.97 4.59 -24.76
CA VAL A 114 2.30 4.24 -25.30
C VAL A 114 3.36 4.40 -24.23
N GLY A 115 4.36 3.52 -24.25
CA GLY A 115 5.45 3.50 -23.28
C GLY A 115 6.81 3.70 -23.95
N LEU A 116 7.74 4.33 -23.23
CA LEU A 116 9.13 4.47 -23.65
C LEU A 116 10.07 4.15 -22.49
N GLN A 117 10.98 3.19 -22.71
CA GLN A 117 12.02 2.82 -21.76
C GLN A 117 13.40 3.21 -22.27
N VAL A 118 14.25 3.66 -21.36
CA VAL A 118 15.67 3.92 -21.56
C VAL A 118 16.46 3.03 -20.61
N ASP A 119 17.31 2.21 -21.19
CA ASP A 119 18.28 1.40 -20.47
C ASP A 119 19.66 2.00 -20.69
N PHE A 120 20.12 2.82 -19.74
CA PHE A 120 21.42 3.47 -19.82
C PHE A 120 22.58 2.50 -19.68
N THR A 121 22.35 1.33 -19.07
CA THR A 121 23.36 0.29 -18.89
C THR A 121 23.58 -0.47 -20.19
N ALA A 122 22.51 -0.85 -20.88
CA ALA A 122 22.59 -1.49 -22.20
C ALA A 122 22.77 -0.48 -23.35
N GLY A 123 22.58 0.81 -23.10
CA GLY A 123 22.60 1.86 -24.12
C GLY A 123 21.44 1.72 -25.10
N LYS A 124 20.22 1.42 -24.62
CA LYS A 124 19.05 1.14 -25.46
C LYS A 124 17.87 2.05 -25.17
N VAL A 125 17.09 2.33 -26.21
CA VAL A 125 15.75 2.93 -26.12
C VAL A 125 14.74 1.96 -26.72
N ARG A 126 13.66 1.69 -25.98
CA ARG A 126 12.58 0.79 -26.38
C ARG A 126 11.24 1.52 -26.38
N PHE A 127 10.44 1.26 -27.40
CA PHE A 127 9.09 1.80 -27.57
C PHE A 127 8.07 0.68 -27.39
N TYR A 128 6.98 0.97 -26.68
CA TYR A 128 5.95 0.01 -26.32
C TYR A 128 4.56 0.51 -26.71
N ARG A 129 3.72 -0.43 -27.15
CA ARG A 129 2.26 -0.28 -27.29
C ARG A 129 1.61 -1.34 -26.40
N GLY A 130 1.00 -0.90 -25.29
CA GLY A 130 0.61 -1.82 -24.21
C GLY A 130 1.82 -2.66 -23.74
N SER A 131 1.65 -3.97 -23.67
CA SER A 131 2.72 -4.91 -23.27
C SER A 131 3.75 -5.22 -24.37
N ASN A 132 3.51 -4.80 -25.62
CA ASN A 132 4.33 -5.22 -26.76
C ASN A 132 5.42 -4.19 -27.06
N MET A 133 6.69 -4.64 -27.07
CA MET A 133 7.79 -3.82 -27.60
C MET A 133 7.65 -3.73 -29.13
N VAL A 134 7.45 -2.52 -29.64
CA VAL A 134 7.27 -2.28 -31.08
C VAL A 134 8.56 -1.88 -31.78
N HIS A 135 9.55 -1.37 -31.05
CA HIS A 135 10.85 -1.01 -31.59
C HIS A 135 11.93 -0.89 -30.50
N GLU A 136 13.17 -1.24 -30.83
CA GLU A 136 14.37 -1.02 -30.01
C GLU A 136 15.45 -0.37 -30.88
N ARG A 137 16.21 0.56 -30.30
CA ARG A 137 17.40 1.14 -30.93
C ARG A 137 18.49 1.48 -29.93
N ASP A 138 19.69 1.70 -30.46
CA ASP A 138 20.81 2.21 -29.68
C ASP A 138 20.57 3.67 -29.27
N LEU A 139 20.93 3.95 -28.02
CA LEU A 139 21.06 5.28 -27.46
C LEU A 139 22.44 5.85 -27.89
N PRO A 140 22.53 7.11 -28.32
CA PRO A 140 23.81 7.78 -28.59
C PRO A 140 24.75 7.68 -27.38
N ALA A 141 26.07 7.62 -27.64
CA ALA A 141 27.11 7.27 -26.66
C ALA A 141 27.02 8.02 -25.31
N GLY A 142 27.38 7.31 -24.24
CA GLY A 142 26.95 7.55 -22.85
C GLY A 142 27.50 8.79 -22.12
N GLY A 143 26.90 9.07 -20.96
CA GLY A 143 27.23 10.22 -20.08
C GLY A 143 26.31 11.43 -20.25
N VAL A 144 25.37 11.38 -21.20
CA VAL A 144 24.43 12.47 -21.48
C VAL A 144 23.15 12.30 -20.66
N THR A 145 22.67 13.41 -20.10
CA THR A 145 21.36 13.47 -19.45
C THR A 145 20.25 13.54 -20.48
N TRP A 146 19.28 12.66 -20.37
CA TRP A 146 18.05 12.65 -21.17
C TRP A 146 16.86 13.00 -20.30
N TYR A 147 15.80 13.50 -20.95
CA TYR A 147 14.53 13.84 -20.34
C TYR A 147 13.41 13.21 -21.16
N PRO A 148 12.29 12.80 -20.51
CA PRO A 148 11.11 12.39 -21.23
C PRO A 148 10.55 13.61 -21.97
N ALA A 149 9.96 13.39 -23.15
CA ALA A 149 9.43 14.48 -23.95
C ALA A 149 8.20 14.05 -24.75
N VAL A 150 7.29 15.00 -24.93
CA VAL A 150 6.13 14.87 -25.82
C VAL A 150 6.08 16.09 -26.71
N ALA A 151 5.88 15.88 -28.00
CA ALA A 151 5.57 16.96 -28.92
C ALA A 151 4.16 16.83 -29.46
N LEU A 152 3.44 17.95 -29.58
CA LEU A 152 2.10 17.97 -30.17
C LEU A 152 1.88 19.19 -31.06
N ALA A 153 0.95 19.05 -31.99
CA ALA A 153 0.42 20.10 -32.84
C ALA A 153 -1.12 20.01 -32.85
N ALA A 154 -1.77 21.16 -32.70
CA ALA A 154 -3.21 21.29 -32.80
C ALA A 154 -3.58 22.68 -33.32
N VAL A 155 -4.45 22.74 -34.32
CA VAL A 155 -4.86 24.01 -34.96
C VAL A 155 -5.70 24.85 -34.00
N GLU A 156 -6.45 24.22 -33.11
CA GLU A 156 -7.26 24.90 -32.09
C GLU A 156 -6.67 24.63 -30.69
N PRO A 157 -6.58 25.66 -29.81
CA PRO A 157 -6.09 25.50 -28.45
C PRO A 157 -6.85 24.41 -27.67
N GLY A 158 -6.13 23.58 -26.92
CA GLY A 158 -6.75 22.59 -26.02
C GLY A 158 -7.43 21.39 -26.69
N THR A 159 -7.48 21.32 -28.02
CA THR A 159 -8.19 20.26 -28.77
C THR A 159 -7.40 18.96 -28.92
N LEU A 160 -6.11 18.96 -28.58
CA LEU A 160 -5.30 17.75 -28.39
C LEU A 160 -4.55 17.89 -27.07
N VAL A 161 -4.72 16.90 -26.19
CA VAL A 161 -4.14 16.88 -24.85
C VAL A 161 -3.36 15.59 -24.66
N ALA A 162 -2.20 15.68 -24.02
CA ALA A 162 -1.40 14.54 -23.59
C ALA A 162 -1.26 14.51 -22.07
N ALA A 163 -1.39 13.34 -21.45
CA ALA A 163 -0.96 13.07 -20.08
C ALA A 163 0.34 12.29 -20.07
N ILE A 164 1.22 12.59 -19.11
CA ILE A 164 2.44 11.82 -18.86
C ILE A 164 2.34 11.04 -17.55
N SER A 165 2.69 9.75 -17.61
CA SER A 165 2.97 8.92 -16.43
C SER A 165 4.45 8.55 -16.41
N ALA A 166 5.19 9.12 -15.48
CA ALA A 166 6.51 8.66 -15.09
C ALA A 166 6.45 7.63 -13.94
N GLY A 167 5.27 7.08 -13.63
CA GLY A 167 5.03 6.15 -12.51
C GLY A 167 4.16 6.72 -11.38
N GLN A 168 3.50 7.87 -11.61
CA GLN A 168 2.52 8.42 -10.68
C GLN A 168 1.31 7.49 -10.49
N TRP A 169 1.00 6.67 -11.49
CA TRP A 169 -0.06 5.66 -11.49
C TRP A 169 0.46 4.34 -12.08
N PRO A 170 -0.23 3.20 -11.90
CA PRO A 170 0.19 1.91 -12.42
C PRO A 170 0.55 1.95 -13.90
N ALA A 171 1.68 1.35 -14.24
CA ALA A 171 2.15 1.29 -15.61
C ALA A 171 1.25 0.36 -16.45
N ALA A 172 0.77 0.85 -17.59
CA ALA A 172 0.07 0.05 -18.59
C ALA A 172 1.02 -0.70 -19.53
N THR A 173 2.32 -0.39 -19.45
CA THR A 173 3.39 -0.89 -20.31
C THR A 173 4.61 -1.29 -19.47
N PRO A 174 5.54 -2.09 -20.01
CA PRO A 174 6.81 -2.43 -19.34
C PRO A 174 7.83 -1.27 -19.31
N ALA A 175 7.44 -0.04 -19.67
CA ALA A 175 8.37 1.08 -19.83
C ALA A 175 9.15 1.38 -18.53
N GLY A 176 8.50 1.21 -17.39
CA GLY A 176 9.09 1.45 -16.07
C GLY A 176 8.74 2.84 -15.54
N THR A 177 9.62 3.37 -14.68
CA THR A 177 9.36 4.60 -13.90
C THR A 177 10.47 5.62 -14.15
N TRP A 178 10.10 6.91 -14.21
CA TRP A 178 11.03 8.02 -14.36
C TRP A 178 11.03 8.90 -13.10
N ALA A 179 11.77 8.45 -12.11
CA ALA A 179 11.97 9.16 -10.84
C ALA A 179 13.41 9.71 -10.76
N PRO A 180 13.69 10.69 -9.88
CA PRO A 180 15.06 11.10 -9.57
C PRO A 180 15.94 9.90 -9.21
N ALA A 181 17.23 9.99 -9.50
CA ALA A 181 18.15 8.98 -9.01
C ALA A 181 18.14 9.03 -7.47
N PRO A 182 18.04 7.88 -6.79
CA PRO A 182 18.27 7.87 -5.36
C PRO A 182 19.64 8.48 -5.11
N ALA A 183 19.73 9.38 -4.12
CA ALA A 183 21.00 9.96 -3.74
C ALA A 183 21.96 8.82 -3.35
N ALA A 184 23.12 8.74 -4.02
CA ALA A 184 24.15 7.80 -3.62
C ALA A 184 24.82 8.34 -2.34
N ALA A 185 24.23 8.04 -1.18
CA ALA A 185 24.86 8.33 0.11
C ALA A 185 25.96 7.30 0.38
N ALA A 186 27.12 7.77 0.84
CA ALA A 186 28.14 6.87 1.36
C ALA A 186 27.56 6.09 2.57
N PRO A 187 27.80 4.78 2.68
CA PRO A 187 27.26 3.99 3.78
C PRO A 187 27.83 4.47 5.12
N VAL A 188 26.95 4.94 5.99
CA VAL A 188 27.26 5.28 7.39
C VAL A 188 27.23 4.00 8.21
N ARG A 189 28.31 3.70 8.93
CA ARG A 189 28.46 2.48 9.74
C ARG A 189 28.64 2.85 11.20
N LEU A 190 27.62 2.57 12.00
CA LEU A 190 27.57 2.89 13.42
C LEU A 190 27.56 1.60 14.26
N ALA A 191 28.10 1.69 15.46
CA ALA A 191 28.08 0.66 16.49
C ALA A 191 28.03 1.32 17.87
N ASP A 192 27.70 0.54 18.91
CA ASP A 192 27.74 0.93 20.33
C ASP A 192 29.18 1.08 20.85
N MET A 193 30.13 0.43 20.18
CA MET A 193 31.56 0.61 20.39
C MET A 193 32.30 0.54 19.05
N HIS A 194 33.52 1.09 18.97
CA HIS A 194 34.31 0.94 17.73
C HIS A 194 34.52 -0.54 17.41
N TRP A 195 34.15 -0.92 16.19
CA TRP A 195 34.17 -2.31 15.75
C TRP A 195 34.72 -2.40 14.33
N LEU A 196 35.42 -3.50 14.05
CA LEU A 196 36.04 -3.77 12.76
C LEU A 196 35.58 -5.15 12.31
N SER A 197 35.01 -5.25 11.11
CA SER A 197 34.61 -6.53 10.55
C SER A 197 35.82 -7.42 10.25
N ALA A 198 35.61 -8.74 10.25
CA ALA A 198 36.66 -9.70 10.04
C ALA A 198 37.17 -9.66 8.58
N PRO A 199 38.43 -10.04 8.31
CA PRO A 199 38.99 -10.07 6.96
C PRO A 199 38.27 -11.01 5.99
N GLY A 200 37.51 -12.00 6.49
CA GLY A 200 36.72 -12.94 5.69
C GLY A 200 35.27 -12.52 5.45
N ASP A 201 34.83 -11.39 6.00
CA ASP A 201 33.47 -10.90 5.80
C ASP A 201 33.26 -10.37 4.37
N VAL A 202 31.98 -10.29 3.96
CA VAL A 202 31.56 -9.68 2.67
C VAL A 202 32.12 -8.26 2.51
N LEU A 203 32.26 -7.54 3.61
CA LEU A 203 32.94 -6.25 3.70
C LEU A 203 34.17 -6.44 4.60
N PRO A 204 35.32 -6.83 4.07
CA PRO A 204 36.48 -7.15 4.89
C PRO A 204 37.11 -5.88 5.48
N ASN A 205 37.45 -5.90 6.77
CA ASN A 205 38.07 -4.78 7.50
C ASN A 205 37.28 -3.46 7.42
N ALA A 206 35.95 -3.53 7.29
CA ALA A 206 35.10 -2.35 7.34
C ALA A 206 34.99 -1.84 8.77
N ARG A 207 35.21 -0.53 8.95
CA ARG A 207 35.16 0.15 10.25
C ARG A 207 33.74 0.61 10.55
N TYR A 208 33.28 0.30 11.76
CA TYR A 208 32.04 0.76 12.36
C TYR A 208 32.39 1.66 13.54
N GLU A 209 31.83 2.86 13.58
CA GLU A 209 32.19 3.85 14.61
C GLU A 209 31.30 3.70 15.85
N GLY A 210 31.94 3.70 17.03
CA GLY A 210 31.29 3.62 18.33
C GLY A 210 30.58 4.91 18.72
N LEU A 211 29.56 5.31 17.95
CA LEU A 211 28.82 6.56 18.14
C LEU A 211 27.41 6.33 18.68
N ILE A 212 26.92 5.10 18.72
CA ILE A 212 25.60 4.85 19.32
C ILE A 212 25.71 5.10 20.82
N ALA A 213 24.82 5.95 21.35
CA ALA A 213 24.81 6.28 22.77
C ALA A 213 24.58 5.03 23.62
N ASP A 214 25.02 5.04 24.89
CA ASP A 214 24.69 3.96 25.82
C ASP A 214 23.16 3.88 26.00
N GLY A 215 22.61 2.68 25.81
CA GLY A 215 21.17 2.49 25.70
C GLY A 215 20.51 3.30 24.57
N GLY A 216 21.27 3.68 23.54
CA GLY A 216 20.81 4.54 22.45
C GLY A 216 19.99 3.83 21.38
N PHE A 217 19.63 2.56 21.52
CA PHE A 217 18.83 1.87 20.52
C PHE A 217 17.63 1.16 21.15
N ASP A 218 16.45 1.74 20.92
CA ASP A 218 15.18 1.24 21.43
C ASP A 218 14.30 0.76 20.26
N THR A 219 13.69 -0.40 20.43
CA THR A 219 12.69 -1.00 19.54
C THR A 219 11.36 -1.10 20.27
N PHE A 220 10.26 -0.94 19.53
CA PHE A 220 8.92 -1.15 20.04
C PHE A 220 8.14 -2.04 19.09
N SER A 221 7.28 -2.91 19.63
CA SER A 221 6.37 -3.75 18.86
C SER A 221 5.18 -4.13 19.73
N ALA A 222 3.96 -4.06 19.21
CA ALA A 222 2.77 -4.48 19.95
C ALA A 222 1.69 -5.09 19.07
N LEU A 223 0.90 -6.00 19.63
CA LEU A 223 -0.35 -6.50 19.07
C LEU A 223 -1.44 -5.44 19.13
N HIS A 224 -2.31 -5.50 18.14
CA HIS A 224 -3.59 -4.81 18.16
C HIS A 224 -4.74 -5.81 18.21
N PHE A 225 -5.79 -5.48 18.97
CA PHE A 225 -7.01 -6.26 19.04
C PHE A 225 -8.19 -5.32 19.19
N TRP A 226 -9.17 -5.42 18.29
CA TRP A 226 -10.27 -4.44 18.24
C TRP A 226 -11.01 -4.23 19.56
N PRO A 227 -11.23 -5.21 20.46
CA PRO A 227 -11.90 -4.97 21.73
C PRO A 227 -11.14 -4.03 22.66
N TRP A 228 -9.80 -3.93 22.53
CA TRP A 228 -8.99 -3.00 23.32
C TRP A 228 -9.30 -1.53 22.97
N GLY A 229 -9.93 -1.27 21.82
CA GLY A 229 -10.40 0.06 21.41
C GLY A 229 -9.30 1.05 21.04
N ASP A 230 -8.04 0.62 21.11
CA ASP A 230 -6.94 1.36 20.53
C ASP A 230 -7.13 1.42 19.00
N ALA A 231 -6.59 2.43 18.32
CA ALA A 231 -6.48 2.35 16.87
C ALA A 231 -5.37 1.34 16.51
N PRO A 232 -5.48 0.59 15.40
CA PRO A 232 -4.30 -0.05 14.83
C PRO A 232 -3.32 1.07 14.51
N ILE A 233 -2.23 1.15 15.28
CA ILE A 233 -1.10 2.03 14.99
C ILE A 233 -0.06 1.14 14.30
N ALA A 234 0.76 1.68 13.39
CA ALA A 234 1.93 0.95 12.91
C ALA A 234 2.93 0.84 14.09
N VAL A 235 2.78 -0.19 14.92
CA VAL A 235 3.39 -0.20 16.26
C VAL A 235 4.85 -0.67 16.28
N SER A 236 5.57 -0.58 15.17
CA SER A 236 6.99 -0.93 15.17
C SER A 236 7.85 0.18 14.58
N MET A 237 8.49 0.89 15.52
CA MET A 237 9.40 1.98 15.28
C MET A 237 10.66 1.69 16.08
N ALA A 238 11.81 2.07 15.54
CA ALA A 238 13.04 2.07 16.31
C ALA A 238 13.61 3.48 16.37
N THR A 239 14.23 3.78 17.50
CA THR A 239 14.90 5.07 17.71
C THR A 239 16.36 4.81 17.99
N LEU A 240 17.23 5.49 17.24
CA LEU A 240 18.68 5.41 17.39
C LEU A 240 19.24 6.77 17.82
N ARG A 241 19.79 6.84 19.02
CA ARG A 241 20.49 8.00 19.56
C ARG A 241 21.98 7.86 19.32
N VAL A 242 22.56 8.90 18.74
CA VAL A 242 23.96 8.95 18.32
C VAL A 242 24.66 10.13 19.01
N MET A 243 25.84 9.86 19.56
CA MET A 243 26.80 10.84 20.06
C MET A 243 27.82 11.12 18.95
N ASP A 244 27.62 12.17 18.17
CA ASP A 244 28.39 12.48 16.96
C ASP A 244 29.09 13.85 17.03
N PRO A 245 30.16 13.99 17.83
CA PRO A 245 30.91 15.25 17.94
C PRO A 245 31.70 15.60 16.66
N GLU A 246 31.90 14.64 15.76
CA GLU A 246 32.67 14.81 14.51
C GLU A 246 31.78 15.08 13.28
N GLY A 247 30.45 15.09 13.44
CA GLY A 247 29.50 15.36 12.36
C GLY A 247 29.44 14.26 11.29
N ARG A 248 29.73 13.00 11.63
CA ARG A 248 29.70 11.86 10.69
C ARG A 248 28.31 11.51 10.18
N VAL A 249 27.26 11.84 10.94
CA VAL A 249 25.88 11.65 10.53
C VAL A 249 25.24 12.93 9.97
N ASP A 250 25.97 14.05 9.90
CA ASP A 250 25.41 15.32 9.40
C ASP A 250 24.93 15.22 7.95
N GLY A 251 25.55 14.36 7.14
CA GLY A 251 25.08 14.05 5.78
C GLY A 251 23.66 13.44 5.74
N LEU A 252 23.25 12.75 6.82
CA LEU A 252 21.91 12.19 6.98
C LEU A 252 20.88 13.24 7.42
N LEU A 253 21.31 14.44 7.85
CA LEU A 253 20.40 15.55 8.16
C LEU A 253 19.90 16.27 6.91
N THR A 254 20.43 15.92 5.74
CA THR A 254 19.95 16.45 4.47
C THR A 254 18.61 15.80 4.12
N GLY A 255 17.64 16.57 3.64
CA GLY A 255 16.31 16.06 3.26
C GLY A 255 16.29 15.00 2.14
N SER A 256 17.46 14.60 1.63
CA SER A 256 17.63 13.49 0.69
C SER A 256 17.93 12.14 1.34
N ALA A 257 18.08 12.08 2.67
CA ALA A 257 18.42 10.87 3.40
C ALA A 257 17.21 10.02 3.81
N ASP A 258 15.99 10.59 3.76
CA ASP A 258 14.76 9.84 4.04
C ASP A 258 14.60 8.67 3.05
N GLY A 259 14.20 7.52 3.59
CA GLY A 259 14.06 6.27 2.84
C GLY A 259 15.35 5.49 2.64
N LEU A 260 16.50 5.95 3.15
CA LEU A 260 17.74 5.17 3.11
C LEU A 260 17.59 3.88 3.95
N PRO A 261 18.00 2.71 3.43
CA PRO A 261 17.86 1.45 4.15
C PRO A 261 18.84 1.38 5.33
N VAL A 262 18.33 0.94 6.48
CA VAL A 262 19.09 0.73 7.71
C VAL A 262 19.01 -0.74 8.10
N LYS A 263 20.17 -1.40 8.17
CA LYS A 263 20.30 -2.78 8.67
C LYS A 263 20.91 -2.74 10.07
N VAL A 264 20.23 -3.35 11.04
CA VAL A 264 20.73 -3.50 12.41
C VAL A 264 20.97 -4.97 12.70
N SER A 265 22.14 -5.27 13.28
CA SER A 265 22.53 -6.64 13.61
C SER A 265 23.34 -6.64 14.90
N ALA A 266 23.17 -7.68 15.70
CA ALA A 266 23.94 -7.92 16.92
C ALA A 266 25.13 -8.82 16.56
N ALA A 267 26.34 -8.31 16.69
CA ALA A 267 27.57 -9.05 16.40
C ALA A 267 28.37 -9.30 17.69
N PRO A 268 29.05 -10.45 17.82
CA PRO A 268 29.98 -10.67 18.91
C PRO A 268 31.15 -9.68 18.84
N ARG A 269 31.59 -9.19 19.99
CA ARG A 269 32.68 -8.18 20.12
C ARG A 269 33.97 -8.57 19.37
N ALA A 270 34.28 -9.86 19.25
CA ALA A 270 35.48 -10.38 18.61
C ALA A 270 35.19 -11.39 17.48
N GLY A 271 34.01 -11.33 16.84
CA GLY A 271 33.65 -12.26 15.75
C GLY A 271 33.37 -11.57 14.43
N SER A 272 32.81 -12.33 13.48
CA SER A 272 32.57 -11.86 12.12
C SER A 272 31.18 -11.24 11.96
N LEU A 273 31.01 -10.40 10.93
CA LEU A 273 29.70 -9.93 10.50
C LEU A 273 28.84 -11.09 9.97
N ALA A 274 29.46 -12.14 9.43
CA ALA A 274 28.76 -13.35 8.99
C ALA A 274 28.05 -14.10 10.14
N ASP A 275 28.56 -13.97 11.38
CA ASP A 275 27.95 -14.56 12.58
C ASP A 275 26.91 -13.64 13.25
N ALA A 276 26.71 -12.43 12.73
CA ALA A 276 25.82 -11.46 13.33
C ALA A 276 24.35 -11.87 13.19
N GLN A 277 23.57 -11.69 14.26
CA GLN A 277 22.13 -11.95 14.26
C GLN A 277 21.36 -10.71 13.84
N GLY A 278 20.33 -10.87 13.00
CA GLY A 278 19.46 -9.77 12.59
C GLY A 278 18.62 -9.25 13.76
N VAL A 279 18.73 -7.96 14.06
CA VAL A 279 17.87 -7.28 15.05
C VAL A 279 16.72 -6.56 14.35
N GLY A 280 16.99 -6.01 13.16
CA GLY A 280 15.93 -5.44 12.35
C GLY A 280 16.41 -4.82 11.05
N ARG A 281 15.46 -4.69 10.12
CA ARG A 281 15.57 -3.87 8.92
C ARG A 281 14.59 -2.72 9.00
N TYR A 282 15.08 -1.53 8.66
CA TYR A 282 14.36 -0.29 8.74
C TYR A 282 14.71 0.59 7.54
N VAL A 283 14.00 1.70 7.42
CA VAL A 283 14.36 2.86 6.61
C VAL A 283 14.51 4.07 7.52
N LEU A 284 15.44 4.96 7.18
CA LEU A 284 15.56 6.24 7.87
C LEU A 284 14.32 7.08 7.57
N ALA A 285 13.51 7.36 8.59
CA ALA A 285 12.29 8.16 8.47
C ALA A 285 12.52 9.63 8.81
N GLY A 286 13.57 9.92 9.58
CA GLY A 286 13.97 11.28 9.89
C GLY A 286 15.15 11.31 10.85
N ALA A 287 15.77 12.49 10.94
CA ALA A 287 16.88 12.76 11.83
C ALA A 287 16.67 14.11 12.53
N GLU A 288 16.73 14.10 13.85
CA GLU A 288 16.58 15.28 14.70
C GLU A 288 17.91 15.64 15.36
N VAL A 289 18.19 16.94 15.43
CA VAL A 289 19.35 17.49 16.14
C VAL A 289 18.91 17.95 17.51
N GLU A 290 19.43 17.30 18.56
CA GLU A 290 19.14 17.70 19.94
C GLU A 290 20.07 18.84 20.40
N ASP A 291 21.37 18.69 20.14
CA ASP A 291 22.44 19.66 20.40
C ASP A 291 23.61 19.38 19.44
N ASP A 292 24.72 20.12 19.51
CA ASP A 292 25.86 19.94 18.57
C ASP A 292 26.47 18.54 18.57
N MET A 293 26.31 17.76 19.66
CA MET A 293 26.88 16.41 19.82
C MET A 293 25.86 15.30 19.70
N ARG A 294 24.55 15.58 19.81
CA ARG A 294 23.50 14.56 19.89
C ARG A 294 22.55 14.63 18.71
N ARG A 295 22.25 13.44 18.19
CA ARG A 295 21.32 13.24 17.08
C ARG A 295 20.40 12.07 17.42
N THR A 296 19.13 12.20 17.09
CA THR A 296 18.15 11.13 17.20
C THR A 296 17.65 10.78 15.81
N LEU A 297 17.90 9.54 15.38
CA LEU A 297 17.42 8.99 14.12
C LEU A 297 16.17 8.17 14.39
N THR A 298 15.10 8.51 13.67
CA THR A 298 13.84 7.77 13.69
C THR A 298 13.84 6.78 12.55
N LEU A 299 13.62 5.51 12.87
CA LEU A 299 13.68 4.40 11.94
C LEU A 299 12.28 3.81 11.77
N ALA A 300 11.75 3.89 10.55
CA ALA A 300 10.50 3.24 10.18
C ALA A 300 10.77 1.81 9.71
N ASP A 301 9.86 0.89 9.97
CA ASP A 301 10.09 -0.52 9.71
C ASP A 301 9.30 -1.02 8.47
N ALA A 302 9.14 -2.33 8.34
CA ALA A 302 8.42 -2.95 7.23
C ALA A 302 6.95 -2.51 7.08
N HIS A 303 6.37 -1.84 8.09
CA HIS A 303 5.03 -1.27 8.04
C HIS A 303 4.96 0.01 7.21
N ASP A 304 6.08 0.71 6.98
CA ASP A 304 6.12 1.96 6.19
C ASP A 304 5.59 1.73 4.77
N ASP A 305 5.93 0.58 4.17
CA ASP A 305 5.42 0.15 2.85
C ASP A 305 3.88 0.11 2.80
N LEU A 306 3.21 -0.05 3.95
CA LEU A 306 1.75 -0.13 4.01
C LEU A 306 1.07 1.24 3.83
N GLY A 307 1.83 2.33 3.86
CA GLY A 307 1.34 3.66 3.47
C GLY A 307 1.15 3.84 1.97
N GLU A 308 1.60 2.88 1.14
CA GLU A 308 1.41 2.93 -0.31
C GLU A 308 -0.05 2.64 -0.69
N LEU A 309 -0.53 3.32 -1.74
CA LEU A 309 -1.91 3.18 -2.23
C LEU A 309 -2.13 1.82 -2.90
N LEU A 310 -3.28 1.20 -2.63
CA LEU A 310 -3.72 -0.03 -3.30
C LEU A 310 -4.33 0.22 -4.68
N ASN A 311 -4.98 1.38 -4.86
CA ASN A 311 -5.59 1.85 -6.10
C ASN A 311 -4.96 3.18 -6.58
N PRO A 312 -3.67 3.20 -6.95
CA PRO A 312 -3.02 4.43 -7.41
C PRO A 312 -3.44 4.84 -8.83
N ALA A 313 -4.25 4.02 -9.53
CA ALA A 313 -4.81 4.38 -10.82
C ALA A 313 -5.86 5.49 -10.68
N VAL A 314 -5.87 6.42 -11.63
CA VAL A 314 -6.82 7.54 -11.66
C VAL A 314 -7.57 7.55 -12.99
N PHE A 315 -8.75 8.15 -13.01
CA PHE A 315 -9.41 8.46 -14.28
C PHE A 315 -8.69 9.61 -14.96
N LEU A 316 -8.35 9.43 -16.23
CA LEU A 316 -7.75 10.51 -17.01
C LEU A 316 -8.83 11.58 -17.33
N PRO A 317 -8.42 12.82 -17.65
CA PRO A 317 -9.36 13.91 -17.94
C PRO A 317 -10.16 13.78 -19.23
N ASN A 318 -10.08 12.64 -19.92
CA ASN A 318 -10.98 12.31 -21.03
C ASN A 318 -12.43 12.05 -20.55
N ILE A 319 -12.62 11.85 -19.24
CA ILE A 319 -13.92 11.74 -18.58
C ILE A 319 -14.03 12.89 -17.57
N PRO A 320 -14.55 14.08 -17.97
CA PRO A 320 -14.45 15.29 -17.17
C PRO A 320 -14.99 15.16 -15.74
N GLN A 321 -16.09 14.42 -15.55
CA GLN A 321 -16.74 14.21 -14.26
C GLN A 321 -15.97 13.31 -13.29
N LEU A 322 -15.05 12.48 -13.80
CA LEU A 322 -14.20 11.58 -12.99
C LEU A 322 -12.74 12.01 -12.99
N ALA A 323 -12.36 13.05 -13.74
CA ALA A 323 -10.97 13.44 -13.95
C ALA A 323 -10.17 13.51 -12.64
N TRP A 324 -9.06 12.78 -12.60
CA TRP A 324 -8.13 12.65 -11.46
C TRP A 324 -8.69 12.00 -10.20
N GLN A 325 -9.94 11.53 -10.22
CA GLN A 325 -10.45 10.70 -9.14
C GLN A 325 -9.77 9.34 -9.19
N PRO A 326 -9.47 8.74 -8.03
CA PRO A 326 -9.00 7.36 -7.94
C PRO A 326 -10.00 6.40 -8.61
N GLN A 327 -9.48 5.38 -9.26
CA GLN A 327 -10.30 4.28 -9.73
C GLN A 327 -10.72 3.41 -8.53
N PRO A 328 -11.97 2.95 -8.45
CA PRO A 328 -12.43 2.18 -7.29
C PRO A 328 -11.68 0.85 -7.14
N LEU A 329 -11.44 0.43 -5.91
CA LEU A 329 -10.86 -0.85 -5.56
C LEU A 329 -11.96 -1.87 -5.25
N VAL A 330 -11.80 -3.10 -5.72
CA VAL A 330 -12.60 -4.27 -5.30
C VAL A 330 -11.67 -5.47 -5.08
N ILE A 331 -11.73 -6.08 -3.89
CA ILE A 331 -11.01 -7.31 -3.55
C ILE A 331 -11.99 -8.26 -2.86
N GLY A 332 -12.12 -9.49 -3.37
CA GLY A 332 -13.07 -10.48 -2.83
C GLY A 332 -14.53 -10.12 -3.13
N ALA A 333 -15.45 -10.62 -2.31
CA ALA A 333 -16.89 -10.44 -2.51
C ALA A 333 -17.41 -9.13 -1.89
N VAL A 334 -18.02 -8.28 -2.72
CA VAL A 334 -18.50 -6.97 -2.32
C VAL A 334 -19.95 -6.78 -2.74
N ALA A 335 -20.77 -6.28 -1.82
CA ALA A 335 -22.14 -5.91 -2.10
C ALA A 335 -22.25 -4.42 -2.46
N ASN A 336 -23.12 -4.11 -3.41
CA ASN A 336 -23.44 -2.76 -3.87
C ASN A 336 -22.21 -1.92 -4.29
N ILE A 337 -21.29 -2.50 -5.06
CA ILE A 337 -20.19 -1.78 -5.71
C ILE A 337 -20.81 -0.64 -6.56
N PRO A 338 -20.47 0.64 -6.30
CA PRO A 338 -21.00 1.74 -7.10
C PRO A 338 -20.40 1.72 -8.51
N ALA A 339 -21.24 1.81 -9.53
CA ALA A 339 -20.81 1.91 -10.93
C ALA A 339 -20.74 3.38 -11.36
N LEU A 340 -19.55 3.84 -11.79
CA LEU A 340 -19.29 5.25 -12.10
C LEU A 340 -19.43 5.52 -13.61
N PRO A 341 -20.18 6.54 -14.06
CA PRO A 341 -20.38 6.81 -15.47
C PRO A 341 -19.07 7.20 -16.18
N ALA A 342 -18.58 6.30 -17.04
CA ALA A 342 -17.34 6.44 -17.79
C ALA A 342 -17.53 7.16 -19.14
N ASN A 343 -18.77 7.52 -19.49
CA ASN A 343 -19.13 8.29 -20.68
C ASN A 343 -20.29 9.26 -20.38
N GLY A 344 -20.59 10.15 -21.33
CA GLY A 344 -21.54 11.25 -21.14
C GLY A 344 -23.01 10.85 -21.03
N ASP A 345 -23.38 9.67 -21.54
CA ASP A 345 -24.76 9.13 -21.52
C ASP A 345 -24.94 7.97 -20.54
N ALA A 346 -23.93 7.66 -19.72
CA ALA A 346 -23.95 6.60 -18.70
C ALA A 346 -24.27 5.19 -19.25
N THR A 347 -23.98 4.92 -20.54
CA THR A 347 -24.08 3.56 -21.08
C THR A 347 -22.84 2.71 -20.81
N ALA A 348 -21.73 3.33 -20.40
CA ALA A 348 -20.54 2.64 -19.91
C ALA A 348 -20.28 3.07 -18.46
N LEU A 349 -20.30 2.11 -17.53
CA LEU A 349 -20.14 2.35 -16.10
C LEU A 349 -18.94 1.59 -15.57
N PHE A 350 -17.98 2.29 -14.96
CA PHE A 350 -16.76 1.72 -14.41
C PHE A 350 -16.99 1.17 -12.99
N LEU A 351 -16.57 -0.06 -12.73
CA LEU A 351 -16.74 -0.74 -11.44
C LEU A 351 -15.48 -0.71 -10.59
N ALA A 352 -14.32 -1.06 -11.16
CA ALA A 352 -13.09 -1.25 -10.40
C ALA A 352 -11.82 -1.14 -11.25
N ASP A 353 -10.71 -0.80 -10.59
CA ASP A 353 -9.37 -0.66 -11.12
C ASP A 353 -8.74 -1.99 -11.60
N ALA A 354 -9.34 -3.11 -11.21
CA ALA A 354 -9.00 -4.47 -11.61
C ALA A 354 -10.26 -5.25 -12.04
N PRO A 355 -10.11 -6.32 -12.83
CA PRO A 355 -11.23 -7.14 -13.29
C PRO A 355 -12.14 -7.63 -12.16
N VAL A 356 -13.45 -7.36 -12.25
CA VAL A 356 -14.46 -7.99 -11.39
C VAL A 356 -14.90 -9.29 -12.07
N HIS A 357 -14.29 -10.41 -11.72
CA HIS A 357 -14.45 -11.66 -12.47
C HIS A 357 -15.87 -12.25 -12.52
N GLY A 358 -16.77 -11.82 -11.63
CA GLY A 358 -18.16 -12.24 -11.63
C GLY A 358 -19.08 -11.21 -10.98
N ILE A 359 -20.25 -11.02 -11.58
CA ILE A 359 -21.32 -10.12 -11.12
C ILE A 359 -22.58 -10.96 -10.97
N SER A 360 -23.14 -10.96 -9.77
CA SER A 360 -24.35 -11.75 -9.45
C SER A 360 -25.63 -10.97 -9.72
N VAL A 361 -25.62 -9.65 -9.52
CA VAL A 361 -26.75 -8.76 -9.77
C VAL A 361 -26.25 -7.34 -10.00
N VAL A 362 -26.94 -6.64 -10.89
CA VAL A 362 -26.81 -5.20 -11.12
C VAL A 362 -28.14 -4.57 -10.76
N ARG A 363 -28.10 -3.42 -10.09
CA ARG A 363 -29.28 -2.68 -9.66
C ARG A 363 -29.23 -1.25 -10.20
N ASP A 364 -30.37 -0.72 -10.64
CA ASP A 364 -30.56 0.71 -10.92
C ASP A 364 -31.57 1.25 -9.91
N ARG A 365 -31.17 2.24 -9.10
CA ARG A 365 -32.00 2.77 -7.99
C ARG A 365 -32.47 1.71 -7.00
N GLY A 366 -31.61 0.72 -6.76
CA GLY A 366 -31.89 -0.41 -5.87
C GLY A 366 -32.77 -1.50 -6.46
N ASP A 367 -33.39 -1.29 -7.63
CA ASP A 367 -34.17 -2.31 -8.34
C ASP A 367 -33.25 -3.20 -9.18
N ALA A 368 -33.46 -4.51 -9.13
CA ALA A 368 -32.62 -5.48 -9.81
C ALA A 368 -32.90 -5.48 -11.31
N MET A 369 -31.86 -5.26 -12.10
CA MET A 369 -31.99 -5.18 -13.55
C MET A 369 -32.22 -6.55 -14.18
N GLU A 370 -33.13 -6.59 -15.17
CA GLU A 370 -33.44 -7.80 -15.93
C GLU A 370 -32.24 -8.30 -16.75
N ALA A 371 -32.18 -9.61 -16.98
CA ALA A 371 -31.14 -10.22 -17.80
C ALA A 371 -31.15 -9.64 -19.23
N GLY A 372 -29.98 -9.26 -19.75
CA GLY A 372 -29.81 -8.72 -21.10
C GLY A 372 -29.90 -7.20 -21.21
N THR A 373 -30.24 -6.49 -20.13
CA THR A 373 -30.22 -5.01 -20.07
C THR A 373 -28.83 -4.43 -19.83
N TRP A 374 -27.89 -5.26 -19.42
CA TRP A 374 -26.48 -4.93 -19.23
C TRP A 374 -25.60 -6.13 -19.62
N VAL A 375 -24.36 -5.85 -19.99
CA VAL A 375 -23.31 -6.86 -20.16
C VAL A 375 -22.04 -6.37 -19.48
N GLN A 376 -21.20 -7.28 -19.01
CA GLN A 376 -19.87 -6.90 -18.55
C GLN A 376 -18.94 -6.69 -19.75
N SER A 377 -18.08 -5.68 -19.71
CA SER A 377 -17.04 -5.46 -20.72
C SER A 377 -16.05 -6.64 -20.77
N ALA A 378 -15.38 -6.83 -21.91
CA ALA A 378 -14.45 -7.95 -22.10
C ALA A 378 -13.25 -7.92 -21.13
N ASP A 379 -12.80 -6.72 -20.75
CA ASP A 379 -11.76 -6.50 -19.75
C ASP A 379 -12.27 -6.63 -18.30
N LYS A 380 -13.60 -6.70 -18.11
CA LYS A 380 -14.30 -6.85 -16.83
C LYS A 380 -14.16 -5.70 -15.84
N HIS A 381 -13.77 -4.53 -16.31
CA HIS A 381 -13.73 -3.31 -15.50
C HIS A 381 -15.05 -2.54 -15.52
N GLN A 382 -15.92 -2.79 -16.51
CA GLN A 382 -17.09 -1.96 -16.77
C GLN A 382 -18.37 -2.78 -16.97
N LEU A 383 -19.49 -2.12 -16.70
CA LEU A 383 -20.83 -2.51 -17.15
C LEU A 383 -21.16 -1.71 -18.41
N LEU A 384 -21.63 -2.40 -19.44
CA LEU A 384 -22.13 -1.83 -20.67
C LEU A 384 -23.66 -1.98 -20.66
N MET A 385 -24.36 -0.86 -20.64
CA MET A 385 -25.81 -0.79 -20.52
C MET A 385 -26.44 -0.76 -21.91
N ALA A 386 -27.56 -1.47 -22.09
CA ALA A 386 -28.32 -1.44 -23.34
C ALA A 386 -29.01 -0.08 -23.58
N SER A 387 -29.26 0.66 -22.50
CA SER A 387 -29.82 2.01 -22.50
C SER A 387 -29.21 2.85 -21.37
N PRO A 388 -29.24 4.19 -21.46
CA PRO A 388 -28.81 5.07 -20.37
C PRO A 388 -29.47 4.70 -19.03
N SER A 389 -28.67 4.57 -17.97
CA SER A 389 -29.17 4.34 -16.61
C SER A 389 -29.78 5.60 -16.01
N ILE A 390 -30.77 5.44 -15.12
CA ILE A 390 -31.37 6.58 -14.40
C ILE A 390 -30.53 6.93 -13.16
N GLY A 391 -29.98 5.92 -12.49
CA GLY A 391 -28.96 6.01 -11.45
C GLY A 391 -29.52 6.18 -10.04
N PRO A 392 -28.76 5.84 -8.97
CA PRO A 392 -27.43 5.23 -8.99
C PRO A 392 -27.46 3.73 -9.36
N VAL A 393 -26.45 3.30 -10.11
CA VAL A 393 -26.26 1.90 -10.47
C VAL A 393 -25.25 1.24 -9.52
N THR A 394 -25.61 0.08 -8.98
CA THR A 394 -24.74 -0.70 -8.11
C THR A 394 -24.69 -2.17 -8.54
N ALA A 395 -23.63 -2.88 -8.18
CA ALA A 395 -23.47 -4.29 -8.51
C ALA A 395 -22.96 -5.11 -7.31
N ASP A 396 -23.46 -6.34 -7.16
CA ASP A 396 -22.87 -7.32 -6.25
C ASP A 396 -21.90 -8.18 -7.06
N GLY A 397 -20.62 -8.11 -6.74
CA GLY A 397 -19.58 -8.75 -7.55
C GLY A 397 -18.36 -9.17 -6.75
N SER A 398 -17.48 -9.91 -7.41
CA SER A 398 -16.22 -10.36 -6.81
C SER A 398 -15.07 -10.37 -7.80
N SER A 399 -13.89 -9.98 -7.31
CA SER A 399 -12.62 -10.14 -8.01
C SER A 399 -12.19 -11.61 -8.19
N LEU A 400 -12.87 -12.57 -7.53
CA LEU A 400 -12.61 -14.01 -7.64
C LEU A 400 -13.69 -14.77 -8.42
N GLY A 401 -14.72 -14.07 -8.91
CA GLY A 401 -15.82 -14.68 -9.66
C GLY A 401 -17.00 -15.10 -8.77
N LEU A 402 -17.83 -16.01 -9.29
CA LEU A 402 -19.02 -16.50 -8.57
C LEU A 402 -18.85 -17.97 -8.18
N THR A 403 -19.32 -18.33 -6.99
CA THR A 403 -19.47 -19.71 -6.53
C THR A 403 -20.95 -19.96 -6.25
N SER A 404 -21.56 -20.92 -6.95
CA SER A 404 -23.00 -21.21 -6.84
C SER A 404 -23.91 -19.99 -7.07
N GLY A 405 -23.51 -19.08 -7.96
CA GLY A 405 -24.25 -17.86 -8.30
C GLY A 405 -24.02 -16.68 -7.36
N GLU A 406 -23.29 -16.85 -6.26
CA GLU A 406 -22.95 -15.75 -5.34
C GLU A 406 -21.50 -15.27 -5.54
N PRO A 407 -21.21 -13.98 -5.27
CA PRO A 407 -19.84 -13.46 -5.23
C PRO A 407 -18.94 -14.29 -4.31
N THR A 408 -17.81 -14.76 -4.84
CA THR A 408 -16.84 -15.56 -4.08
C THR A 408 -16.02 -14.66 -3.15
N PRO A 409 -16.08 -14.81 -1.82
CA PRO A 409 -15.21 -14.08 -0.90
C PRO A 409 -13.75 -14.51 -1.03
N ALA A 410 -12.82 -13.62 -0.69
CA ALA A 410 -11.39 -13.92 -0.64
C ALA A 410 -11.02 -14.47 0.74
N THR A 411 -10.24 -15.55 0.79
CA THR A 411 -9.64 -15.99 2.06
C THR A 411 -8.67 -14.91 2.58
N LEU A 412 -8.29 -14.95 3.86
CA LEU A 412 -7.35 -13.98 4.42
C LEU A 412 -6.02 -13.98 3.64
N GLN A 413 -5.49 -15.16 3.31
CA GLN A 413 -4.27 -15.30 2.52
C GLN A 413 -4.40 -14.64 1.14
N GLN A 414 -5.51 -14.87 0.43
CA GLN A 414 -5.75 -14.31 -0.90
C GLN A 414 -5.90 -12.79 -0.85
N PHE A 415 -6.65 -12.28 0.14
CA PHE A 415 -6.86 -10.86 0.34
C PHE A 415 -5.53 -10.13 0.60
N LEU A 416 -4.77 -10.61 1.58
CA LEU A 416 -3.48 -10.02 1.93
C LEU A 416 -2.46 -10.16 0.78
N GLY A 417 -2.47 -11.29 0.09
CA GLY A 417 -1.64 -11.50 -1.09
C GLY A 417 -1.91 -10.48 -2.18
N GLU A 418 -3.18 -10.13 -2.43
CA GLU A 418 -3.53 -9.08 -3.39
C GLU A 418 -3.09 -7.69 -2.92
N CYS A 419 -3.30 -7.34 -1.66
CA CYS A 419 -2.82 -6.07 -1.09
C CYS A 419 -1.30 -5.93 -1.22
N PHE A 420 -0.54 -6.94 -0.78
CA PHE A 420 0.92 -6.91 -0.81
C PHE A 420 1.47 -6.95 -2.25
N ARG A 421 0.82 -7.69 -3.16
CA ARG A 421 1.18 -7.70 -4.59
C ARG A 421 1.04 -6.30 -5.20
N ARG A 422 -0.03 -5.58 -4.89
CA ARG A 422 -0.30 -4.22 -5.43
C ARG A 422 0.77 -3.21 -5.02
N ILE A 423 1.28 -3.29 -3.79
CA ILE A 423 2.37 -2.43 -3.31
C ILE A 423 3.77 -3.00 -3.60
N GLY A 424 3.88 -4.14 -4.29
CA GLY A 424 5.15 -4.78 -4.62
C GLY A 424 5.90 -5.38 -3.41
N LYS A 425 5.22 -5.60 -2.28
CA LYS A 425 5.82 -6.14 -1.06
C LYS A 425 5.88 -7.67 -1.10
N SER A 426 7.09 -8.22 -1.14
CA SER A 426 7.34 -9.67 -1.10
C SER A 426 7.70 -10.21 0.29
N ALA A 427 8.20 -9.36 1.19
CA ALA A 427 8.64 -9.73 2.53
C ALA A 427 7.46 -9.79 3.53
N TRP A 428 6.60 -10.80 3.37
CA TRP A 428 5.53 -11.13 4.32
C TRP A 428 5.28 -12.64 4.36
N ALA A 429 4.78 -13.16 5.47
CA ALA A 429 4.57 -14.58 5.68
C ALA A 429 3.14 -15.00 5.28
N SER A 430 2.96 -15.42 4.02
CA SER A 430 1.66 -15.89 3.52
C SER A 430 1.17 -17.17 4.21
N GLY A 431 2.08 -18.00 4.71
CA GLY A 431 1.77 -19.20 5.49
C GLY A 431 1.02 -18.90 6.79
N ASP A 432 1.30 -17.75 7.43
CA ASP A 432 0.64 -17.34 8.67
C ASP A 432 -0.86 -17.06 8.42
N ALA A 433 -1.17 -16.37 7.32
CA ALA A 433 -2.56 -16.12 6.91
C ALA A 433 -3.27 -17.42 6.52
N ALA A 434 -2.59 -18.33 5.80
CA ALA A 434 -3.14 -19.63 5.43
C ALA A 434 -3.44 -20.51 6.66
N ALA A 435 -2.62 -20.41 7.71
CA ALA A 435 -2.87 -21.12 8.97
C ALA A 435 -4.13 -20.60 9.67
N ILE A 436 -4.39 -19.29 9.64
CA ILE A 436 -5.64 -18.70 10.16
C ILE A 436 -6.84 -19.16 9.32
N ASP A 437 -6.74 -19.13 8.00
CA ASP A 437 -7.79 -19.62 7.10
C ASP A 437 -8.12 -21.10 7.40
N ALA A 438 -7.11 -21.96 7.54
CA ALA A 438 -7.29 -23.37 7.86
C ALA A 438 -7.88 -23.61 9.24
N ALA A 439 -7.45 -22.85 10.25
CA ALA A 439 -7.94 -22.99 11.63
C ALA A 439 -9.38 -22.48 11.82
N THR A 440 -9.80 -21.50 11.01
CA THR A 440 -11.14 -20.90 11.10
C THR A 440 -12.15 -21.59 10.19
N GLY A 441 -11.74 -22.00 8.99
CA GLY A 441 -12.63 -22.53 7.97
C GLY A 441 -13.63 -21.48 7.43
N TYR A 442 -13.40 -20.19 7.69
CA TYR A 442 -14.28 -19.12 7.22
C TYR A 442 -14.28 -19.06 5.70
N ALA A 443 -15.41 -18.68 5.10
CA ALA A 443 -15.52 -18.57 3.65
C ALA A 443 -14.67 -17.42 3.10
N GLY A 444 -14.53 -16.34 3.88
CA GLY A 444 -13.65 -15.24 3.57
C GLY A 444 -14.31 -13.87 3.68
N ILE A 445 -13.63 -12.86 3.12
CA ILE A 445 -13.96 -11.45 3.21
C ILE A 445 -14.05 -10.78 1.84
N GLY A 446 -14.54 -9.54 1.83
CA GLY A 446 -14.34 -8.64 0.72
C GLY A 446 -14.24 -7.19 1.16
N TYR A 447 -13.63 -6.38 0.30
CA TYR A 447 -13.36 -4.97 0.55
C TYR A 447 -13.50 -4.18 -0.73
N SER A 448 -14.01 -2.97 -0.58
CA SER A 448 -14.05 -1.99 -1.66
C SER A 448 -13.77 -0.60 -1.14
N SER A 449 -13.17 0.22 -1.98
CA SER A 449 -13.02 1.65 -1.73
C SER A 449 -13.25 2.41 -3.01
N ARG A 450 -14.10 3.43 -2.99
CA ARG A 450 -14.22 4.37 -4.10
C ARG A 450 -13.03 5.34 -4.12
N ASP A 451 -12.57 5.72 -2.95
CA ASP A 451 -11.50 6.69 -2.77
C ASP A 451 -10.13 6.02 -2.76
N ALA A 452 -9.07 6.82 -2.83
CA ALA A 452 -7.70 6.36 -2.66
C ALA A 452 -7.55 5.74 -1.26
N VAL A 453 -7.07 4.51 -1.21
CA VAL A 453 -6.89 3.77 0.04
C VAL A 453 -5.48 3.20 0.10
N ASP A 454 -4.84 3.36 1.26
CA ASP A 454 -3.54 2.75 1.54
C ASP A 454 -3.69 1.27 1.93
N ALA A 455 -2.59 0.52 1.80
CA ALA A 455 -2.57 -0.88 2.17
C ALA A 455 -2.83 -1.09 3.66
N TRP A 456 -2.37 -0.18 4.52
CA TRP A 456 -2.57 -0.21 5.97
C TRP A 456 -4.05 -0.29 6.34
N THR A 457 -4.86 0.60 5.79
CA THR A 457 -6.30 0.70 6.07
C THR A 457 -7.03 -0.57 5.67
N ALA A 458 -6.78 -1.09 4.47
CA ALA A 458 -7.44 -2.31 3.99
C ALA A 458 -6.97 -3.57 4.75
N VAL A 459 -5.66 -3.71 4.98
CA VAL A 459 -5.08 -4.86 5.68
C VAL A 459 -5.53 -4.89 7.14
N THR A 460 -5.54 -3.76 7.84
CA THR A 460 -6.00 -3.71 9.24
C THR A 460 -7.51 -3.93 9.36
N ALA A 461 -8.32 -3.47 8.41
CA ALA A 461 -9.75 -3.79 8.37
C ALA A 461 -10.00 -5.30 8.20
N ALA A 462 -9.23 -5.96 7.34
CA ALA A 462 -9.27 -7.41 7.16
C ALA A 462 -8.84 -8.15 8.44
N LEU A 463 -7.65 -7.86 8.96
CA LEU A 463 -7.11 -8.52 10.15
C LEU A 463 -7.99 -8.32 11.38
N ALA A 464 -8.52 -7.12 11.58
CA ALA A 464 -9.43 -6.84 12.69
C ALA A 464 -10.75 -7.65 12.59
N SER A 465 -11.17 -8.04 11.39
CA SER A 465 -12.31 -8.95 11.20
C SER A 465 -12.02 -10.36 11.71
N TYR A 466 -10.77 -10.83 11.67
CA TYR A 466 -10.36 -12.15 12.18
C TYR A 466 -9.88 -12.13 13.64
N GLY A 467 -9.88 -10.96 14.30
CA GLY A 467 -9.20 -10.76 15.58
C GLY A 467 -7.69 -11.02 15.47
N ALA A 468 -7.14 -10.71 14.30
CA ALA A 468 -5.74 -10.89 13.96
C ALA A 468 -5.01 -9.54 13.83
N TRP A 469 -3.70 -9.63 13.75
CA TRP A 469 -2.77 -8.52 13.72
C TRP A 469 -1.51 -8.91 12.94
N LEU A 470 -0.75 -7.91 12.51
CA LEU A 470 0.49 -8.09 11.78
C LEU A 470 1.67 -7.42 12.49
N TRP A 471 2.81 -8.08 12.62
CA TRP A 471 4.01 -7.51 13.23
C TRP A 471 5.25 -7.85 12.40
N ARG A 472 6.41 -7.30 12.75
CA ARG A 472 7.64 -7.51 11.99
C ARG A 472 8.63 -8.39 12.76
N ASP A 473 9.12 -9.45 12.14
CA ASP A 473 10.22 -10.24 12.71
C ASP A 473 11.61 -9.58 12.53
N GLY A 474 12.65 -10.20 13.07
CA GLY A 474 14.03 -9.68 13.02
C GLY A 474 14.62 -9.58 11.61
N ASP A 475 14.06 -10.33 10.64
CA ASP A 475 14.46 -10.31 9.23
C ASP A 475 13.74 -9.22 8.43
N GLY A 476 12.74 -8.55 9.04
CA GLY A 476 11.92 -7.55 8.39
C GLY A 476 10.71 -8.13 7.65
N VAL A 477 10.36 -9.40 7.90
CA VAL A 477 9.18 -10.04 7.31
C VAL A 477 7.96 -9.70 8.15
N LEU A 478 6.88 -9.27 7.50
CA LEU A 478 5.59 -9.12 8.17
C LEU A 478 4.98 -10.49 8.50
N ARG A 479 4.82 -10.77 9.78
CA ARG A 479 4.18 -11.94 10.37
C ARG A 479 2.76 -11.63 10.77
N ILE A 480 1.89 -12.64 10.77
CA ILE A 480 0.48 -12.46 11.08
C ILE A 480 0.11 -13.42 12.21
N ALA A 481 -0.58 -12.92 13.22
CA ALA A 481 -1.03 -13.73 14.34
C ALA A 481 -2.46 -13.37 14.72
N ARG A 482 -3.21 -14.37 15.17
CA ARG A 482 -4.55 -14.19 15.74
C ARG A 482 -4.47 -14.15 17.25
N VAL A 483 -5.20 -13.24 17.87
CA VAL A 483 -5.29 -13.18 19.33
C VAL A 483 -6.07 -14.39 19.84
N VAL A 484 -5.44 -15.16 20.72
CA VAL A 484 -6.00 -16.33 21.38
C VAL A 484 -6.12 -16.09 22.89
N ALA A 485 -7.03 -16.81 23.54
CA ALA A 485 -7.08 -16.83 25.00
C ALA A 485 -5.78 -17.47 25.55
N PRO A 486 -5.07 -16.85 26.50
CA PRO A 486 -3.80 -17.38 26.99
C PRO A 486 -3.90 -18.80 27.56
N GLU A 487 -5.03 -19.15 28.16
CA GLU A 487 -5.29 -20.48 28.69
C GLU A 487 -5.42 -21.57 27.62
N ALA A 488 -5.71 -21.20 26.36
CA ALA A 488 -5.83 -22.13 25.25
C ALA A 488 -4.47 -22.51 24.63
N VAL A 489 -3.40 -21.79 24.95
CA VAL A 489 -2.05 -22.09 24.46
C VAL A 489 -1.53 -23.34 25.15
N ALA A 490 -1.00 -24.30 24.39
CA ALA A 490 -0.46 -25.54 24.96
C ALA A 490 0.79 -25.26 25.80
N ASP A 491 1.06 -26.08 26.82
CA ASP A 491 2.24 -25.87 27.67
C ASP A 491 3.56 -25.99 26.90
N ALA A 492 3.59 -26.76 25.82
CA ALA A 492 4.75 -26.91 24.94
C ALA A 492 5.05 -25.64 24.11
N ASP A 493 4.06 -24.76 23.95
CA ASP A 493 4.16 -23.52 23.17
C ASP A 493 4.46 -22.30 24.06
N ILE A 494 4.66 -22.51 25.37
CA ILE A 494 5.10 -21.45 26.29
C ILE A 494 6.59 -21.18 26.07
N VAL A 495 6.90 -19.97 25.62
CA VAL A 495 8.27 -19.62 25.21
C VAL A 495 9.19 -19.24 26.38
N LEU A 496 8.61 -18.81 27.51
CA LEU A 496 9.37 -18.36 28.67
C LEU A 496 8.56 -18.43 29.97
N GLU A 497 9.26 -18.79 31.05
CA GLU A 497 8.80 -18.69 32.43
C GLU A 497 9.38 -17.39 33.04
N LEU A 498 8.50 -16.48 33.45
CA LEU A 498 8.85 -15.20 34.07
C LEU A 498 8.68 -15.28 35.59
N GLU A 499 9.77 -15.01 36.29
CA GLU A 499 9.82 -15.07 37.76
C GLU A 499 10.07 -13.70 38.39
N GLU A 500 9.60 -13.56 39.64
CA GLU A 500 9.76 -12.36 40.44
C GLU A 500 11.24 -11.98 40.67
N SER A 501 12.14 -12.95 40.67
CA SER A 501 13.59 -12.76 40.84
C SER A 501 14.26 -11.98 39.69
N GLN A 502 13.60 -11.89 38.53
CA GLN A 502 14.12 -11.25 37.32
C GLN A 502 13.68 -9.78 37.19
N LEU A 503 12.78 -9.32 38.05
CA LEU A 503 12.15 -8.00 37.95
C LEU A 503 13.10 -6.87 38.30
N LEU A 504 13.10 -5.83 37.46
CA LEU A 504 13.72 -4.53 37.76
C LEU A 504 12.83 -3.64 38.63
N ARG A 505 11.50 -3.83 38.53
CA ARG A 505 10.47 -3.05 39.24
C ARG A 505 9.25 -3.92 39.53
N ASP A 506 8.45 -3.49 40.50
CA ASP A 506 7.17 -4.11 40.82
C ASP A 506 6.23 -4.17 39.61
N VAL A 507 5.53 -5.29 39.46
CA VAL A 507 4.56 -5.50 38.37
C VAL A 507 3.36 -4.60 38.56
N VAL A 508 3.06 -3.79 37.53
CA VAL A 508 1.87 -2.94 37.49
C VAL A 508 0.74 -3.69 36.79
N ARG A 509 -0.39 -3.84 37.47
CA ARG A 509 -1.60 -4.47 36.93
C ARG A 509 -2.62 -3.39 36.53
N VAL A 510 -3.15 -3.50 35.31
CA VAL A 510 -4.22 -2.66 34.78
C VAL A 510 -5.37 -3.57 34.34
N ASN A 511 -6.60 -3.30 34.80
CA ASN A 511 -7.75 -4.06 34.32
C ASN A 511 -7.96 -3.80 32.82
N ASP A 512 -8.20 -4.84 32.03
CA ASP A 512 -8.63 -4.67 30.65
C ASP A 512 -10.13 -4.39 30.64
N GLY A 513 -10.52 -3.18 30.24
CA GLY A 513 -11.91 -2.76 30.12
C GLY A 513 -12.59 -3.16 28.81
N ALA A 514 -11.83 -3.61 27.81
CA ALA A 514 -12.31 -3.94 26.47
C ALA A 514 -13.36 -2.94 25.92
N PRO A 515 -13.02 -1.64 25.82
CA PRO A 515 -13.99 -0.57 25.60
C PRO A 515 -14.75 -0.70 24.27
N ALA A 516 -14.15 -1.34 23.27
CA ALA A 516 -14.78 -1.55 21.97
C ALA A 516 -15.50 -2.90 21.84
N LEU A 517 -15.49 -3.75 22.88
CA LEU A 517 -16.20 -5.03 22.86
C LEU A 517 -17.71 -4.82 22.62
N SER A 518 -18.28 -5.65 21.74
CA SER A 518 -19.70 -5.63 21.41
C SER A 518 -20.25 -7.04 21.30
N ARG A 519 -21.53 -7.21 21.62
CA ARG A 519 -22.28 -8.46 21.40
C ARG A 519 -22.91 -8.54 20.01
N ARG A 520 -22.60 -7.58 19.13
CA ARG A 520 -23.13 -7.49 17.77
C ARG A 520 -22.01 -7.35 16.76
N MET A 521 -22.11 -8.05 15.64
CA MET A 521 -21.17 -7.95 14.53
C MET A 521 -21.92 -7.86 13.20
N GLY A 522 -21.61 -6.86 12.38
CA GLY A 522 -22.15 -6.71 11.04
C GLY A 522 -21.39 -7.57 10.04
N TYR A 523 -22.09 -8.11 9.04
CA TYR A 523 -21.51 -8.90 7.94
C TYR A 523 -22.04 -8.39 6.59
N ARG A 524 -21.28 -8.67 5.53
CA ARG A 524 -21.55 -8.25 4.15
C ARG A 524 -21.71 -6.73 4.07
N PRO A 525 -20.61 -5.97 4.24
CA PRO A 525 -20.64 -4.52 4.17
C PRO A 525 -21.04 -4.05 2.77
N ASN A 526 -21.78 -2.93 2.73
CA ASN A 526 -22.13 -2.25 1.49
C ASN A 526 -21.02 -1.30 1.07
N ALA A 527 -20.59 -1.40 -0.19
CA ALA A 527 -19.66 -0.44 -0.79
C ALA A 527 -20.31 0.93 -1.00
N TYR A 528 -21.60 0.93 -1.33
CA TYR A 528 -22.42 2.12 -1.46
C TYR A 528 -23.69 1.98 -0.62
N ILE A 529 -23.93 2.96 0.25
CA ILE A 529 -25.11 3.05 1.11
C ILE A 529 -26.09 4.00 0.42
N HIS A 530 -27.26 3.49 0.03
CA HIS A 530 -28.27 4.27 -0.65
C HIS A 530 -28.96 5.23 0.32
N GLY A 531 -29.22 6.46 -0.14
CA GLY A 531 -30.18 7.35 0.47
C GLY A 531 -31.62 7.00 0.07
N PRO A 532 -32.63 7.48 0.81
CA PRO A 532 -34.04 7.26 0.44
C PRO A 532 -34.39 7.76 -0.97
N ALA A 533 -33.73 8.84 -1.42
CA ALA A 533 -33.94 9.45 -2.73
C ALA A 533 -33.26 8.69 -3.88
N ASP A 534 -32.30 7.82 -3.56
CA ASP A 534 -31.59 6.99 -4.54
C ASP A 534 -32.41 5.77 -4.96
N LEU A 535 -33.46 5.43 -4.21
CA LEU A 535 -34.26 4.24 -4.43
C LEU A 535 -35.49 4.54 -5.29
N VAL A 536 -35.91 3.59 -6.12
CA VAL A 536 -37.23 3.67 -6.79
C VAL A 536 -38.34 3.84 -5.74
N THR A 537 -39.37 4.62 -6.09
CA THR A 537 -40.49 4.86 -5.17
C THR A 537 -41.41 3.66 -5.03
N ASP A 538 -41.39 2.76 -6.02
CA ASP A 538 -42.18 1.54 -5.99
C ASP A 538 -41.65 0.57 -4.92
N LEU A 539 -42.58 0.00 -4.15
CA LEU A 539 -42.28 -0.97 -3.10
C LEU A 539 -42.39 -2.42 -3.60
N GLU A 540 -42.98 -2.64 -4.78
CA GLU A 540 -42.97 -3.94 -5.46
C GLU A 540 -41.57 -4.22 -6.05
N ASP A 541 -40.97 -3.22 -6.70
CA ASP A 541 -39.63 -3.30 -7.30
C ASP A 541 -38.53 -3.42 -6.23
N VAL A 542 -38.62 -2.63 -5.15
CA VAL A 542 -37.68 -2.71 -4.03
C VAL A 542 -38.44 -2.93 -2.71
N PRO A 543 -38.62 -4.20 -2.32
CA PRO A 543 -39.33 -4.57 -1.10
C PRO A 543 -38.71 -3.95 0.16
N PRO A 544 -39.49 -3.67 1.23
CA PRO A 544 -39.01 -3.00 2.44
C PRO A 544 -37.75 -3.60 3.06
N ALA A 545 -37.65 -4.93 3.10
CA ALA A 545 -36.47 -5.63 3.63
C ALA A 545 -35.21 -5.41 2.77
N MET A 546 -35.36 -5.25 1.45
CA MET A 546 -34.24 -4.89 0.58
C MET A 546 -33.85 -3.43 0.79
N ARG A 547 -34.81 -2.51 0.90
CA ARG A 547 -34.53 -1.08 1.18
C ARG A 547 -33.70 -0.92 2.45
N GLU A 548 -34.08 -1.61 3.53
CA GLU A 548 -33.32 -1.59 4.79
C GLU A 548 -31.87 -2.06 4.59
N ARG A 549 -31.66 -3.14 3.84
CA ARG A 549 -30.31 -3.65 3.52
C ARG A 549 -29.50 -2.66 2.69
N LEU A 550 -30.09 -2.03 1.68
CA LEU A 550 -29.42 -1.09 0.78
C LEU A 550 -29.06 0.24 1.46
N MET A 551 -29.84 0.64 2.46
CA MET A 551 -29.65 1.87 3.25
C MET A 551 -28.80 1.67 4.51
N SER A 552 -28.44 0.42 4.83
CA SER A 552 -27.60 0.08 5.98
C SER A 552 -26.12 -0.02 5.58
N PRO A 553 -25.16 0.21 6.49
CA PRO A 553 -23.73 -0.05 6.24
C PRO A 553 -23.41 -1.51 5.93
N HIS A 554 -24.27 -2.44 6.33
CA HIS A 554 -24.10 -3.88 6.15
C HIS A 554 -25.46 -4.56 5.97
N TRP A 555 -25.50 -5.70 5.27
CA TRP A 555 -26.76 -6.39 4.96
C TRP A 555 -27.43 -7.03 6.18
N GLY A 556 -26.63 -7.40 7.18
CA GLY A 556 -27.14 -7.98 8.39
C GLY A 556 -26.15 -7.87 9.54
N GLN A 557 -26.64 -8.19 10.73
CA GLN A 557 -25.82 -8.29 11.92
C GLN A 557 -26.20 -9.55 12.69
N VAL A 558 -25.21 -10.15 13.32
CA VAL A 558 -25.37 -11.28 14.24
C VAL A 558 -25.31 -10.79 15.68
N TYR A 559 -25.93 -11.55 16.57
CA TYR A 559 -25.87 -11.36 18.02
C TYR A 559 -25.47 -12.68 18.67
N SER A 560 -24.54 -12.65 19.63
CA SER A 560 -24.20 -13.82 20.46
C SER A 560 -24.55 -13.53 21.92
N ASP A 561 -25.26 -14.48 22.53
CA ASP A 561 -25.68 -14.47 23.93
C ASP A 561 -24.63 -15.11 24.86
N ARG A 562 -23.45 -15.47 24.32
CA ARG A 562 -22.37 -16.09 25.07
C ARG A 562 -22.05 -15.31 26.33
N ALA A 563 -21.89 -16.03 27.45
CA ALA A 563 -21.61 -15.44 28.74
C ALA A 563 -20.29 -14.66 28.71
N ILE A 564 -20.34 -13.40 29.16
CA ILE A 564 -19.19 -12.54 29.37
C ILE A 564 -19.07 -12.17 30.85
N SER A 565 -17.86 -11.83 31.28
CA SER A 565 -17.63 -11.35 32.65
C SER A 565 -18.46 -10.09 32.94
N PRO A 566 -19.05 -9.92 34.15
CA PRO A 566 -19.90 -8.77 34.48
C PRO A 566 -19.22 -7.40 34.30
N ILE A 567 -17.88 -7.35 34.29
CA ILE A 567 -17.13 -6.12 34.05
C ILE A 567 -17.29 -5.58 32.62
N TYR A 568 -17.74 -6.43 31.68
CA TYR A 568 -17.91 -6.10 30.26
C TYR A 568 -19.37 -5.86 29.86
N ARG A 569 -20.26 -5.59 30.82
CA ARG A 569 -21.70 -5.40 30.56
C ARG A 569 -22.00 -4.27 29.57
N HIS A 570 -21.09 -3.31 29.37
CA HIS A 570 -21.25 -2.27 28.35
C HIS A 570 -21.40 -2.83 26.92
N ALA A 571 -20.87 -4.02 26.66
CA ALA A 571 -20.98 -4.72 25.38
C ALA A 571 -22.43 -5.04 24.98
N ASP A 572 -23.36 -5.11 25.94
CA ASP A 572 -24.80 -5.29 25.67
C ASP A 572 -25.40 -4.10 24.91
N THR A 573 -24.88 -2.90 25.16
CA THR A 573 -25.36 -1.65 24.56
C THR A 573 -24.44 -1.11 23.46
N ALA A 574 -23.22 -1.64 23.34
CA ALA A 574 -22.22 -1.20 22.37
C ALA A 574 -22.69 -1.40 20.92
N PRO A 575 -22.35 -0.49 19.98
CA PRO A 575 -22.74 -0.60 18.57
C PRO A 575 -22.18 -1.88 17.94
N ALA A 576 -22.78 -2.33 16.84
CA ALA A 576 -22.28 -3.48 16.11
C ALA A 576 -20.87 -3.21 15.57
N ARG A 577 -19.97 -4.17 15.74
CA ARG A 577 -18.65 -4.13 15.11
C ARG A 577 -18.79 -4.50 13.64
N THR A 578 -18.38 -3.63 12.71
CA THR A 578 -18.37 -3.94 11.28
C THR A 578 -17.25 -4.91 10.92
N SER A 579 -17.58 -6.11 10.43
CA SER A 579 -16.61 -7.04 9.85
C SER A 579 -16.66 -7.00 8.32
N LEU A 580 -15.63 -7.55 7.67
CA LEU A 580 -15.59 -7.74 6.22
C LEU A 580 -16.12 -9.12 5.77
N PHE A 581 -16.64 -9.94 6.68
CA PHE A 581 -17.11 -11.30 6.34
C PHE A 581 -18.28 -11.26 5.38
N TRP A 582 -18.26 -12.12 4.36
CA TRP A 582 -19.37 -12.24 3.42
C TRP A 582 -20.56 -13.01 3.99
N ARG A 583 -20.29 -13.98 4.86
CA ARG A 583 -21.26 -14.90 5.42
C ARG A 583 -21.59 -14.58 6.87
N GLU A 584 -22.87 -14.78 7.20
CA GLU A 584 -23.40 -14.64 8.56
C GLU A 584 -22.72 -15.62 9.54
N GLN A 585 -22.49 -16.87 9.10
CA GLN A 585 -21.91 -17.91 9.96
C GLN A 585 -20.49 -17.55 10.42
N ASP A 586 -19.68 -16.95 9.54
CA ASP A 586 -18.31 -16.57 9.84
C ASP A 586 -18.28 -15.42 10.86
N ALA A 587 -19.14 -14.41 10.67
CA ALA A 587 -19.28 -13.30 11.60
C ALA A 587 -19.79 -13.75 12.98
N TYR A 588 -20.74 -14.68 13.02
CA TYR A 588 -21.21 -15.27 14.29
C TYR A 588 -20.11 -16.06 14.98
N ALA A 589 -19.41 -16.94 14.26
CA ALA A 589 -18.34 -17.76 14.82
C ALA A 589 -17.21 -16.90 15.40
N GLU A 590 -16.83 -15.82 14.71
CA GLU A 590 -15.83 -14.89 15.21
C GLU A 590 -16.30 -14.13 16.46
N LEU A 591 -17.50 -13.56 16.40
CA LEU A 591 -18.09 -12.83 17.52
C LEU A 591 -18.18 -13.72 18.77
N ASP A 592 -18.69 -14.94 18.61
CA ASP A 592 -18.83 -15.91 19.69
C ASP A 592 -17.48 -16.30 20.29
N ARG A 593 -16.46 -16.51 19.44
CA ARG A 593 -15.10 -16.76 19.90
C ARG A 593 -14.55 -15.60 20.73
N VAL A 594 -14.68 -14.36 20.25
CA VAL A 594 -14.17 -13.17 20.95
C VAL A 594 -14.87 -12.97 22.28
N LEU A 595 -16.20 -13.11 22.34
CA LEU A 595 -16.94 -13.08 23.60
C LEU A 595 -16.49 -14.21 24.54
N GLY A 596 -16.15 -15.38 24.00
CA GLY A 596 -15.57 -16.48 24.77
C GLY A 596 -14.24 -16.14 25.43
N ILE A 597 -13.39 -15.35 24.77
CA ILE A 597 -12.14 -14.86 25.38
C ILE A 597 -12.43 -13.95 26.58
N TYR A 598 -13.51 -13.17 26.51
CA TYR A 598 -13.95 -12.25 27.56
C TYR A 598 -14.99 -12.83 28.53
N ALA A 599 -15.21 -14.16 28.50
CA ALA A 599 -15.97 -14.88 29.51
C ALA A 599 -15.36 -14.73 30.91
N VAL A 600 -14.05 -14.51 30.98
CA VAL A 600 -13.29 -14.21 32.19
C VAL A 600 -12.79 -12.77 32.18
N ALA A 601 -12.66 -12.17 33.37
CA ALA A 601 -12.07 -10.85 33.50
C ALA A 601 -10.57 -10.89 33.17
N ARG A 602 -10.14 -10.03 32.24
CA ARG A 602 -8.75 -9.92 31.77
C ARG A 602 -8.03 -8.74 32.40
N ALA A 603 -6.71 -8.82 32.47
CA ALA A 603 -5.86 -7.72 32.89
C ALA A 603 -4.59 -7.65 32.04
N SER A 604 -4.03 -6.44 31.94
CA SER A 604 -2.68 -6.21 31.43
C SER A 604 -1.71 -6.08 32.60
N TYR A 605 -0.50 -6.60 32.42
CA TYR A 605 0.59 -6.57 33.38
C TYR A 605 1.83 -5.98 32.72
N ARG A 606 2.41 -4.95 33.33
CA ARG A 606 3.69 -4.39 32.89
C ARG A 606 4.82 -5.08 33.63
N TRP A 607 5.72 -5.72 32.88
CA TRP A 607 6.83 -6.52 33.39
C TRP A 607 8.15 -5.91 32.91
N GLU A 608 9.03 -5.50 33.82
CA GLU A 608 10.31 -4.86 33.48
C GLU A 608 11.49 -5.76 33.88
N ILE A 609 12.30 -6.15 32.90
CA ILE A 609 13.43 -7.09 33.07
C ILE A 609 14.66 -6.58 32.32
N ARG A 610 15.84 -7.14 32.62
CA ARG A 610 17.07 -6.89 31.87
C ARG A 610 17.75 -8.21 31.53
N ASP A 611 17.61 -8.63 30.27
CA ASP A 611 18.31 -9.80 29.73
C ASP A 611 18.48 -9.66 28.22
N LEU A 612 19.73 -9.77 27.76
CA LEU A 612 20.06 -9.73 26.33
C LEU A 612 19.62 -11.00 25.59
N LYS A 613 19.38 -12.11 26.29
CA LYS A 613 18.99 -13.38 25.68
C LYS A 613 17.49 -13.51 25.43
N ILE A 614 16.67 -12.71 26.12
CA ILE A 614 15.23 -12.75 25.96
C ILE A 614 14.86 -12.08 24.65
N ASN A 615 14.22 -12.82 23.76
CA ASN A 615 13.74 -12.32 22.46
C ASN A 615 12.26 -12.69 22.29
N LEU A 616 11.40 -12.02 23.06
CA LEU A 616 9.96 -12.20 22.98
C LEU A 616 9.39 -11.33 21.86
N THR A 617 8.38 -11.86 21.20
CA THR A 617 7.65 -11.21 20.13
C THR A 617 6.18 -11.04 20.50
N PRO A 618 5.48 -10.02 19.95
CA PRO A 618 4.05 -9.90 20.13
C PRO A 618 3.33 -11.15 19.62
N GLY A 619 2.48 -11.76 20.47
CA GLY A 619 1.79 -13.02 20.17
C GLY A 619 2.35 -14.24 20.89
N ASP A 620 3.58 -14.15 21.41
CA ASP A 620 4.15 -15.22 22.24
C ASP A 620 3.36 -15.42 23.54
N ALA A 621 3.37 -16.63 24.06
CA ALA A 621 2.78 -16.94 25.35
C ALA A 621 3.86 -17.23 26.39
N VAL A 622 3.75 -16.58 27.54
CA VAL A 622 4.65 -16.77 28.68
C VAL A 622 3.87 -17.27 29.87
N ARG A 623 4.55 -17.92 30.81
CA ARG A 623 3.98 -18.19 32.13
C ARG A 623 4.64 -17.26 33.14
N ALA A 624 3.82 -16.45 33.81
CA ALA A 624 4.30 -15.43 34.72
C ALA A 624 3.89 -15.73 36.16
N LYS A 625 4.86 -15.66 37.07
CA LYS A 625 4.66 -15.89 38.51
C LYS A 625 5.03 -14.65 39.33
N TYR A 626 4.07 -14.13 40.09
CA TYR A 626 4.28 -12.98 40.97
C TYR A 626 3.45 -13.12 42.25
N SER A 627 4.10 -13.06 43.40
CA SER A 627 3.50 -13.44 44.69
C SER A 627 2.37 -12.52 45.16
N ARG A 628 2.47 -11.21 44.88
CA ARG A 628 1.50 -10.19 45.34
C ARG A 628 0.12 -10.32 44.73
N TYR A 629 0.01 -10.77 43.48
CA TYR A 629 -1.28 -10.96 42.82
C TYR A 629 -1.68 -12.43 42.89
N MET A 630 -2.73 -12.74 43.65
CA MET A 630 -3.20 -14.12 43.86
C MET A 630 -3.40 -14.90 42.53
N ALA A 631 -3.86 -14.22 41.48
CA ALA A 631 -4.06 -14.80 40.16
C ALA A 631 -2.76 -15.20 39.42
N LEU A 632 -1.60 -14.70 39.85
CA LEU A 632 -0.29 -15.02 39.30
C LEU A 632 0.57 -15.86 40.26
N ALA A 633 0.14 -16.07 41.52
CA ALA A 633 0.97 -16.71 42.54
C ALA A 633 1.40 -18.15 42.19
N SER A 634 0.54 -18.88 41.47
CA SER A 634 0.80 -20.25 41.01
C SER A 634 1.44 -20.33 39.61
N GLY A 635 1.75 -19.19 38.99
CA GLY A 635 2.12 -19.12 37.57
C GLY A 635 0.88 -19.15 36.67
N ARG A 636 0.69 -18.12 35.85
CA ARG A 636 -0.43 -18.01 34.89
C ARG A 636 0.10 -17.77 33.48
N LYS A 637 -0.56 -18.38 32.49
CA LYS A 637 -0.30 -18.11 31.08
C LYS A 637 -0.77 -16.70 30.73
N LEU A 638 0.09 -15.91 30.11
CA LEU A 638 -0.20 -14.57 29.61
C LEU A 638 0.33 -14.45 28.18
N LEU A 639 -0.38 -13.69 27.35
CA LEU A 639 0.05 -13.36 26.00
C LEU A 639 0.93 -12.11 26.03
N VAL A 640 2.02 -12.10 25.27
CA VAL A 640 2.83 -10.91 25.03
C VAL A 640 2.06 -9.99 24.09
N ARG A 641 1.49 -8.92 24.65
CA ARG A 641 0.80 -7.87 23.90
C ARG A 641 1.79 -6.86 23.33
N GLY A 642 2.84 -6.51 24.05
CA GLY A 642 3.79 -5.50 23.59
C GLY A 642 5.17 -5.67 24.19
N VAL A 643 6.17 -5.27 23.43
CA VAL A 643 7.59 -5.37 23.76
C VAL A 643 8.23 -4.03 23.42
N GLN A 644 8.74 -3.35 24.44
CA GLN A 644 9.66 -2.24 24.28
C GLN A 644 11.02 -2.71 24.75
N ARG A 645 12.03 -2.70 23.89
CA ARG A 645 13.33 -3.28 24.18
C ARG A 645 14.45 -2.32 23.83
N ASN A 646 15.39 -2.21 24.73
CA ASN A 646 16.68 -1.62 24.46
C ASN A 646 17.65 -2.72 24.05
N GLU A 647 18.02 -2.76 22.78
CA GLU A 647 18.80 -3.89 22.22
C GLU A 647 20.28 -3.87 22.68
N ILE A 648 20.76 -2.73 23.19
CA ILE A 648 22.13 -2.58 23.71
C ILE A 648 22.22 -3.08 25.16
N THR A 649 21.29 -2.65 26.02
CA THR A 649 21.34 -2.96 27.45
C THR A 649 20.55 -4.22 27.83
N GLY A 650 19.68 -4.71 26.93
CA GLY A 650 18.74 -5.80 27.21
C GLY A 650 17.57 -5.41 28.11
N ALA A 651 17.44 -4.12 28.47
CA ALA A 651 16.30 -3.65 29.24
C ALA A 651 15.02 -3.82 28.41
N THR A 652 14.06 -4.57 28.93
CA THR A 652 12.83 -4.94 28.23
C THR A 652 11.63 -4.64 29.11
N VAL A 653 10.67 -3.90 28.55
CA VAL A 653 9.36 -3.65 29.14
C VAL A 653 8.34 -4.46 28.34
N LEU A 654 7.78 -5.47 28.98
CA LEU A 654 6.73 -6.31 28.41
C LEU A 654 5.37 -5.81 28.88
N THR A 655 4.42 -5.73 27.96
CA THR A 655 3.00 -5.65 28.26
C THR A 655 2.41 -7.04 28.04
N LEU A 656 2.06 -7.72 29.12
CA LEU A 656 1.47 -9.05 29.11
C LEU A 656 -0.03 -8.96 29.33
N TRP A 657 -0.83 -9.79 28.69
CA TRP A 657 -2.30 -9.75 28.76
C TRP A 657 -2.88 -11.15 29.03
N GLY A 658 -3.87 -11.24 29.92
CA GLY A 658 -4.58 -12.50 30.13
C GLY A 658 -5.54 -12.59 31.30
#